data_AF-A0A6N7PHK2-F1
#
_entry.id   AF-A0A6N7PHK2-F1
#
_cell.length_a   1.000
_cell.length_b   1.000
_cell.length_c   1.000
_cell.angle_alpha   90.00
_cell.angle_beta   90.00
_cell.angle_gamma   90.00
#
_symmetry.space_group_name_H-M   'P 1'
#
loop_
_entity.id
_entity.type
_entity.pdbx_description
1 polymer ?
#
loop_
_entity_poly.entity_id
_entity_poly.type
_entity_poly.pdbx_seq_one_letter_code
_entity_poly.pdbx_strand_id
1 'polypeptide(L)'
;MSERQGIIVGLASARGGVGRAMAVANVGALLAQKGKRVLVVDLAVDEPALERYFQGRGEGRRGAGVVGFFEAVRAAVSPLTLGRARETPPEAAVRAGVTQLLEGAGIRVVPLKLGGAPAEVHYWPAEGVRSAVARGRVIEECPWLLAPLGQALRARYDEVLVNVPSGRTEATALLAAHLVDKLVLLVDDASLEEAIELGRFAHARRGIVDAGRPLAIFPLLVRVEEGASGRAFVEEAKEQLEGLIYETTHVMGRDLGPYLGLATIPWNERAARGAAIAAEFESTADPKSLAHAYLRFVQCLRRQSPLDVGEAARPSSRDLWAAIEARRGRSGPDSSPPSSRLFAEDRGSSPPPPPSRVPPSVRFIEGDPFVRAAALRAEGNVRAARKVYLDITRGEVRDEGGSREVARALVALGDLSIESGEPSVSEYSEVIRRFFPRRFEDREFLTSVLLASYRQGKFHAGREQWAEACKHLGMALELGEEMRLVEEPPWLAAVLVDAAHAAGVCCQELGWDDTAVNHFAMACAAAQAREGIGFRAVEAASLCGTIFSAGRLGAHERALEAAMELARRANTPAAASMAAAIVLGAANAAATLGLAGHTSQAAAALGVLRERLAGVKESPHFEIAAAVACNEVTVLDAAGRHEEAAARMAEVRARLAGSLHLPVLSALCAAECSHAITLATRGEARRASEALFALRERLGRVWLRLDAGAGLIALLSGVSYSLSCVLEREGRVDEARAALAEASLRARWDDPRRPRILGRAGLALLRVAAMLQGFGVTAGEASFELARRNLREAAEHDGSDPFLLGCAGILALIRADEDEARGLLEKAYTRGGEVVLARALSAVRAAMKPHDGGLVREIGSRIESIPAETREALRALDPSGLAWLCALAGATAAAPRKPVAVVGAEAAESALERANTRAIRTHAAPVCRPDTSLGVEPPIPWLSCPLLLLERQDEGGTAKASLAPGRARDEAPEAPPRVLFPAPIAGPVGDVVGALGALYAGTLALRAAVRRTSEGGQEATELVDAFRGEDGEPVVRVFADDPAEEVLIANGSEASLVRRGYVITRSTIEETPYVALTALLGEGLGRAFDVVVSGEEARPWMAVIAAVPRKQRAGCARARIEVDRVLVARGDLGAIRRVMVWDARGVEHRFTVEGIARVELGPRDCRPPARSLDEAFGGPATKR
;
A
#
# COMPACT_ATOMS: atom_id res chain seq x y z
N MET A 1 -11.90 9.64 -48.73
CA MET A 1 -12.16 8.28 -48.23
C MET A 1 -11.69 8.26 -46.79
N SER A 2 -12.58 8.11 -45.80
CA SER A 2 -12.20 8.06 -44.39
C SER A 2 -11.30 6.84 -44.16
N GLU A 3 -10.02 7.06 -43.82
CA GLU A 3 -9.08 5.98 -43.48
C GLU A 3 -9.66 5.19 -42.31
N ARG A 4 -10.13 3.96 -42.57
CA ARG A 4 -10.56 3.04 -41.50
C ARG A 4 -9.32 2.63 -40.71
N GLN A 5 -9.07 3.30 -39.58
CA GLN A 5 -8.06 2.88 -38.62
C GLN A 5 -8.52 1.60 -37.90
N GLY A 6 -7.60 0.67 -37.64
CA GLY A 6 -7.86 -0.53 -36.82
C GLY A 6 -8.21 -0.19 -35.36
N ILE A 7 -8.70 -1.17 -34.62
CA ILE A 7 -9.13 -1.02 -33.21
C ILE A 7 -8.24 -1.86 -32.29
N ILE A 8 -7.87 -1.31 -31.13
CA ILE A 8 -7.14 -2.02 -30.08
C ILE A 8 -8.10 -2.37 -28.93
N VAL A 9 -8.29 -3.66 -28.68
CA VAL A 9 -9.14 -4.19 -27.62
C VAL A 9 -8.28 -4.80 -26.51
N GLY A 10 -8.37 -4.27 -25.31
CA GLY A 10 -7.71 -4.82 -24.12
C GLY A 10 -8.64 -5.77 -23.40
N LEU A 11 -8.19 -6.99 -23.10
CA LEU A 11 -8.91 -7.92 -22.21
C LEU A 11 -8.25 -7.87 -20.85
N ALA A 12 -9.00 -7.53 -19.81
CA ALA A 12 -8.53 -7.35 -18.43
C ALA A 12 -9.36 -8.16 -17.44
N SER A 13 -8.75 -8.53 -16.31
CA SER A 13 -9.45 -9.16 -15.18
C SER A 13 -8.84 -8.71 -13.86
N ALA A 14 -9.66 -8.66 -12.80
CA ALA A 14 -9.22 -8.22 -11.48
C ALA A 14 -8.18 -9.16 -10.84
N ARG A 15 -8.26 -10.46 -11.16
CA ARG A 15 -7.40 -11.50 -10.61
C ARG A 15 -6.84 -12.39 -11.73
N GLY A 16 -5.73 -13.08 -11.45
CA GLY A 16 -5.20 -14.14 -12.30
C GLY A 16 -6.11 -15.37 -12.32
N GLY A 17 -6.00 -16.22 -13.35
CA GLY A 17 -6.72 -17.50 -13.40
C GLY A 17 -8.19 -17.46 -13.88
N VAL A 18 -8.74 -16.28 -14.20
CA VAL A 18 -10.15 -16.09 -14.63
C VAL A 18 -10.42 -16.53 -16.08
N GLY A 19 -9.39 -16.96 -16.83
CA GLY A 19 -9.52 -17.42 -18.22
C GLY A 19 -9.25 -16.35 -19.29
N ARG A 20 -8.59 -15.24 -18.93
CA ARG A 20 -8.25 -14.12 -19.82
C ARG A 20 -7.51 -14.54 -21.09
N ALA A 21 -6.42 -15.29 -20.96
CA ALA A 21 -5.64 -15.78 -22.11
C ALA A 21 -6.47 -16.67 -23.05
N MET A 22 -7.37 -17.51 -22.51
CA MET A 22 -8.29 -18.33 -23.30
C MET A 22 -9.27 -17.46 -24.10
N ALA A 23 -9.83 -16.44 -23.47
CA ALA A 23 -10.73 -15.50 -24.12
C ALA A 23 -10.03 -14.75 -25.25
N VAL A 24 -8.82 -14.23 -25.01
CA VAL A 24 -8.00 -13.55 -26.02
C VAL A 24 -7.77 -14.47 -27.24
N ALA A 25 -7.35 -15.72 -27.00
CA ALA A 25 -7.05 -16.66 -28.07
C ALA A 25 -8.28 -17.02 -28.92
N ASN A 26 -9.43 -17.30 -28.27
CA ASN A 26 -10.67 -17.66 -28.97
C ASN A 26 -11.29 -16.47 -29.73
N VAL A 27 -11.32 -15.28 -29.13
CA VAL A 27 -11.80 -14.07 -29.78
C VAL A 27 -10.93 -13.74 -30.99
N GLY A 28 -9.60 -13.86 -30.85
CA GLY A 28 -8.64 -13.63 -31.94
C GLY A 28 -8.84 -14.60 -33.10
N ALA A 29 -8.96 -15.89 -32.80
CA ALA A 29 -9.22 -16.92 -33.80
C ALA A 29 -10.53 -16.66 -34.57
N LEU A 30 -11.62 -16.36 -33.88
CA LEU A 30 -12.92 -16.12 -34.51
C LEU A 30 -12.97 -14.81 -35.30
N LEU A 31 -12.22 -13.78 -34.90
CA LEU A 31 -12.07 -12.55 -35.68
C LEU A 31 -11.28 -12.82 -36.97
N ALA A 32 -10.20 -13.59 -36.89
CA ALA A 32 -9.41 -14.01 -38.06
C ALA A 32 -10.23 -14.88 -39.02
N GLN A 33 -11.06 -15.79 -38.51
CA GLN A 33 -11.99 -16.58 -39.31
C GLN A 33 -12.94 -15.71 -40.16
N LYS A 34 -13.28 -14.51 -39.67
CA LYS A 34 -14.12 -13.54 -40.38
C LYS A 34 -13.33 -12.66 -41.35
N GLY A 35 -12.10 -13.03 -41.69
CA GLY A 35 -11.24 -12.35 -42.65
C GLY A 35 -10.58 -11.08 -42.14
N LYS A 36 -10.50 -10.89 -40.81
CA LYS A 36 -9.79 -9.75 -40.22
C LYS A 36 -8.30 -10.06 -40.08
N ARG A 37 -7.45 -9.06 -40.33
CA ARG A 37 -6.03 -9.13 -39.95
C ARG A 37 -5.91 -8.86 -38.45
N VAL A 38 -5.75 -9.93 -37.68
CA VAL A 38 -5.75 -9.89 -36.21
C VAL A 38 -4.33 -10.01 -35.66
N LEU A 39 -3.97 -9.09 -34.77
CA LEU A 39 -2.78 -9.23 -33.92
C LEU A 39 -3.21 -9.52 -32.48
N VAL A 40 -2.59 -10.52 -31.87
CA VAL A 40 -2.72 -10.86 -30.46
C VAL A 40 -1.39 -10.55 -29.78
N VAL A 41 -1.42 -9.73 -28.73
CA VAL A 41 -0.23 -9.24 -28.02
C VAL A 41 -0.29 -9.67 -26.56
N ASP A 42 0.75 -10.34 -26.07
CA ASP A 42 0.86 -10.70 -24.65
C ASP A 42 1.57 -9.59 -23.85
N LEU A 43 0.79 -8.67 -23.29
CA LEU A 43 1.28 -7.59 -22.43
C LEU A 43 1.11 -7.90 -20.92
N ALA A 44 0.56 -9.07 -20.57
CA ALA A 44 0.57 -9.63 -19.22
C ALA A 44 1.94 -10.27 -18.92
N VAL A 45 2.99 -9.46 -19.04
CA VAL A 45 4.40 -9.89 -19.08
C VAL A 45 4.92 -10.42 -17.73
N ASP A 46 4.19 -10.13 -16.66
CA ASP A 46 4.35 -10.65 -15.30
C ASP A 46 3.84 -12.10 -15.18
N GLU A 47 2.72 -12.42 -15.83
CA GLU A 47 2.07 -13.74 -15.83
C GLU A 47 1.76 -14.22 -17.27
N PRO A 48 2.77 -14.44 -18.14
CA PRO A 48 2.52 -14.75 -19.55
C PRO A 48 1.93 -16.16 -19.68
N ALA A 49 0.64 -16.21 -20.02
CA ALA A 49 -0.12 -17.45 -20.18
C ALA A 49 -0.58 -17.67 -21.62
N LEU A 50 -0.46 -16.67 -22.50
CA LEU A 50 -1.01 -16.70 -23.85
C LEU A 50 -0.18 -17.58 -24.79
N GLU A 51 1.14 -17.66 -24.56
CA GLU A 51 2.05 -18.54 -25.31
C GLU A 51 1.55 -19.98 -25.32
N ARG A 52 0.93 -20.47 -24.24
CA ARG A 52 0.43 -21.85 -24.13
C ARG A 52 -0.58 -22.23 -25.22
N TYR A 53 -1.30 -21.26 -25.79
CA TYR A 53 -2.29 -21.48 -26.86
C TYR A 53 -1.66 -21.47 -28.26
N PHE A 54 -0.48 -20.87 -28.41
CA PHE A 54 0.21 -20.67 -29.69
C PHE A 54 1.58 -21.38 -29.74
N GLN A 55 1.97 -22.07 -28.66
CA GLN A 55 3.27 -22.70 -28.49
C GLN A 55 3.55 -23.72 -29.60
N GLY A 56 4.72 -23.61 -30.23
CA GLY A 56 5.16 -24.52 -31.28
C GLY A 56 4.37 -24.40 -32.59
N ARG A 57 3.55 -23.35 -32.75
CA ARG A 57 2.75 -23.09 -33.95
C ARG A 57 3.20 -21.81 -34.63
N GLY A 58 3.17 -21.80 -35.96
CA GLY A 58 3.39 -20.61 -36.79
C GLY A 58 4.78 -20.46 -37.38
N GLU A 59 4.84 -19.70 -38.47
CA GLU A 59 6.06 -19.26 -39.13
C GLU A 59 6.26 -17.78 -38.84
N GLY A 60 7.48 -17.39 -38.45
CA GLY A 60 7.74 -16.01 -38.03
C GLY A 60 9.22 -15.71 -37.92
N ARG A 61 9.57 -14.42 -38.01
CA ARG A 61 10.95 -13.95 -37.88
C ARG A 61 11.44 -14.21 -36.45
N ARG A 62 12.67 -14.73 -36.30
CA ARG A 62 13.39 -14.73 -35.02
C ARG A 62 13.72 -13.28 -34.67
N GLY A 63 12.83 -12.63 -33.91
CA GLY A 63 12.91 -11.22 -33.55
C GLY A 63 12.50 -11.00 -32.10
N ALA A 64 12.57 -9.75 -31.62
CA ALA A 64 12.29 -9.44 -30.22
C ALA A 64 10.79 -9.59 -29.89
N GLY A 65 10.48 -10.28 -28.78
CA GLY A 65 9.17 -10.20 -28.15
C GLY A 65 8.84 -8.79 -27.67
N VAL A 66 7.64 -8.58 -27.15
CA VAL A 66 7.12 -7.26 -26.79
C VAL A 66 8.05 -6.56 -25.79
N VAL A 67 8.58 -7.28 -24.81
CA VAL A 67 9.53 -6.70 -23.84
C VAL A 67 10.83 -6.29 -24.51
N GLY A 68 11.46 -7.19 -25.28
CA GLY A 68 12.68 -6.86 -26.01
C GLY A 68 12.51 -5.71 -27.00
N PHE A 69 11.32 -5.56 -27.59
CA PHE A 69 10.99 -4.44 -28.47
C PHE A 69 10.95 -3.11 -27.73
N PHE A 70 10.30 -3.04 -26.57
CA PHE A 70 10.29 -1.83 -25.74
C PHE A 70 11.72 -1.40 -25.36
N GLU A 71 12.56 -2.38 -24.98
CA GLU A 71 13.96 -2.14 -24.65
C GLU A 71 14.77 -1.64 -25.84
N ALA A 72 14.57 -2.24 -27.03
CA ALA A 72 15.25 -1.84 -28.25
C ALA A 72 14.87 -0.42 -28.68
N VAL A 73 13.58 -0.06 -28.64
CA VAL A 73 13.15 1.30 -28.96
C VAL A 73 13.72 2.30 -27.95
N ARG A 74 13.67 1.97 -26.66
CA ARG A 74 14.28 2.81 -25.61
C ARG A 74 15.76 3.02 -25.85
N ALA A 75 16.52 1.96 -26.10
CA ALA A 75 17.94 2.05 -26.39
C ALA A 75 18.23 2.90 -27.64
N ALA A 76 17.40 2.78 -28.69
CA ALA A 76 17.56 3.56 -29.91
C ALA A 76 17.33 5.07 -29.70
N VAL A 77 16.40 5.46 -28.82
CA VAL A 77 16.10 6.88 -28.55
C VAL A 77 16.89 7.47 -27.38
N SER A 78 17.51 6.65 -26.52
CA SER A 78 18.27 7.09 -25.35
C SER A 78 19.43 8.05 -25.67
N PRO A 79 20.24 7.85 -26.73
CA PRO A 79 21.30 8.78 -27.11
C PRO A 79 20.82 10.21 -27.40
N LEU A 80 19.57 10.37 -27.84
CA LEU A 80 18.98 11.69 -28.13
C LEU A 80 18.61 12.48 -26.86
N THR A 81 18.74 11.86 -25.69
CA THR A 81 18.45 12.44 -24.37
C THR A 81 19.70 12.60 -23.48
N LEU A 82 20.90 12.34 -24.03
CA LEU A 82 22.17 12.45 -23.32
C LEU A 82 22.38 13.87 -22.76
N GLY A 83 22.46 13.97 -21.43
CA GLY A 83 22.58 15.23 -20.68
C GLY A 83 21.29 15.70 -20.00
N ARG A 84 20.14 15.10 -20.30
CA ARG A 84 18.83 15.42 -19.70
C ARG A 84 18.04 14.14 -19.45
N ALA A 85 18.43 13.39 -18.42
CA ALA A 85 17.92 12.05 -18.10
C ALA A 85 16.41 11.95 -17.74
N ARG A 86 15.61 13.02 -17.92
CA ARG A 86 14.18 13.08 -17.55
C ARG A 86 13.27 13.75 -18.59
N GLU A 87 13.77 14.13 -19.76
CA GLU A 87 12.91 14.64 -20.84
C GLU A 87 12.32 13.48 -21.66
N THR A 88 11.05 13.58 -22.02
CA THR A 88 10.39 12.65 -22.94
C THR A 88 11.10 12.72 -24.29
N PRO A 89 11.48 11.58 -24.92
CA PRO A 89 12.11 11.64 -26.22
C PRO A 89 11.19 12.31 -27.25
N PRO A 90 11.70 13.07 -28.22
CA PRO A 90 10.87 13.70 -29.25
C PRO A 90 9.95 12.68 -29.93
N GLU A 91 8.65 12.95 -29.98
CA GLU A 91 7.64 12.01 -30.49
C GLU A 91 7.96 11.52 -31.91
N ALA A 92 8.50 12.39 -32.76
CA ALA A 92 8.94 12.03 -34.11
C ALA A 92 10.04 10.95 -34.10
N ALA A 93 10.99 11.02 -33.17
CA ALA A 93 12.06 10.03 -33.02
C ALA A 93 11.52 8.70 -32.49
N VAL A 94 10.60 8.75 -31.51
CA VAL A 94 9.90 7.56 -31.01
C VAL A 94 9.12 6.88 -32.13
N ARG A 95 8.34 7.65 -32.91
CA ARG A 95 7.57 7.13 -34.04
C ARG A 95 8.45 6.51 -35.12
N ALA A 96 9.59 7.13 -35.42
CA ALA A 96 10.57 6.57 -36.34
C ALA A 96 11.15 5.24 -35.81
N GLY A 97 11.58 5.21 -34.54
CA GLY A 97 12.10 4.01 -33.87
C GLY A 97 11.09 2.87 -33.81
N VAL A 98 9.83 3.17 -33.47
CA VAL A 98 8.72 2.19 -33.53
C VAL A 98 8.57 1.64 -34.94
N THR A 99 8.48 2.52 -35.94
CA THR A 99 8.23 2.10 -37.33
C THR A 99 9.36 1.20 -37.85
N GLN A 100 10.61 1.58 -37.59
CA GLN A 100 11.79 0.83 -38.00
C GLN A 100 11.90 -0.54 -37.30
N LEU A 101 11.74 -0.57 -35.98
CA LEU A 101 11.93 -1.80 -35.21
C LEU A 101 10.74 -2.76 -35.31
N LEU A 102 9.55 -2.27 -35.64
CA LEU A 102 8.36 -3.12 -35.74
C LEU A 102 8.44 -4.10 -36.92
N GLU A 103 9.22 -3.77 -37.96
CA GLU A 103 9.49 -4.69 -39.08
C GLU A 103 10.36 -5.89 -38.67
N GLY A 104 11.19 -5.72 -37.63
CA GLY A 104 12.04 -6.75 -37.03
C GLY A 104 11.46 -7.39 -35.76
N ALA A 105 10.22 -7.06 -35.39
CA ALA A 105 9.57 -7.61 -34.22
C ALA A 105 9.33 -9.13 -34.38
N GLY A 106 9.41 -9.87 -33.26
CA GLY A 106 9.19 -11.32 -33.19
C GLY A 106 7.72 -11.73 -33.32
N ILE A 107 6.96 -11.07 -34.20
CA ILE A 107 5.55 -11.38 -34.46
C ILE A 107 5.48 -12.64 -35.33
N ARG A 108 4.80 -13.67 -34.83
CA ARG A 108 4.61 -14.97 -35.48
C ARG A 108 3.29 -15.01 -36.22
N VAL A 109 3.23 -15.57 -37.42
CA VAL A 109 1.98 -15.86 -38.13
C VAL A 109 1.57 -17.27 -37.76
N VAL A 110 0.47 -17.41 -37.02
CA VAL A 110 -0.01 -18.69 -36.52
C VAL A 110 -1.19 -19.17 -37.38
N PRO A 111 -1.03 -20.27 -38.13
CA PRO A 111 -2.12 -20.89 -38.86
C PRO A 111 -3.03 -21.64 -37.90
N LEU A 112 -4.33 -21.44 -38.06
CA LEU A 112 -5.41 -22.05 -37.28
C LEU A 112 -6.35 -22.81 -38.21
N LYS A 113 -6.97 -23.89 -37.72
CA LYS A 113 -8.01 -24.64 -38.44
C LYS A 113 -9.32 -24.53 -37.68
N LEU A 114 -10.18 -23.60 -38.09
CA LEU A 114 -11.43 -23.28 -37.39
C LEU A 114 -12.62 -23.86 -38.15
N GLY A 115 -13.24 -24.91 -37.59
CA GLY A 115 -14.34 -25.63 -38.26
C GLY A 115 -13.96 -26.21 -39.64
N GLY A 116 -12.67 -26.46 -39.87
CA GLY A 116 -12.11 -26.96 -41.13
C GLY A 116 -11.70 -25.88 -42.14
N ALA A 117 -11.94 -24.59 -41.87
CA ALA A 117 -11.44 -23.49 -42.70
C ALA A 117 -10.10 -22.97 -42.18
N PRO A 118 -9.13 -22.63 -43.06
CA PRO A 118 -7.89 -22.00 -42.66
C PRO A 118 -8.14 -20.57 -42.18
N ALA A 119 -7.50 -20.18 -41.09
CA ALA A 119 -7.45 -18.81 -40.59
C ALA A 119 -6.04 -18.52 -40.07
N GLU A 120 -5.65 -17.24 -40.02
CA GLU A 120 -4.32 -16.83 -39.58
C GLU A 120 -4.43 -15.72 -38.53
N VAL A 121 -3.69 -15.88 -37.44
CA VAL A 121 -3.57 -14.88 -36.37
C VAL A 121 -2.11 -14.49 -36.22
N HIS A 122 -1.82 -13.20 -36.14
CA HIS A 122 -0.50 -12.72 -35.77
C HIS A 122 -0.37 -12.74 -34.25
N TYR A 123 0.71 -13.31 -33.72
CA TYR A 123 0.95 -13.41 -32.29
C TYR A 123 2.28 -12.76 -31.91
N TRP A 124 2.26 -11.84 -30.96
CA TRP A 124 3.45 -11.20 -30.41
C TRP A 124 3.67 -11.63 -28.95
N PRO A 125 4.69 -12.48 -28.69
CA PRO A 125 4.93 -12.99 -27.35
C PRO A 125 5.56 -11.95 -26.41
N ALA A 126 5.40 -12.14 -25.11
CA ALA A 126 5.97 -11.29 -24.07
C ALA A 126 7.52 -11.33 -23.97
N GLU A 127 8.20 -12.20 -24.73
CA GLU A 127 9.64 -12.51 -24.64
C GLU A 127 10.58 -11.28 -24.46
N GLY A 128 11.63 -11.45 -23.65
CA GLY A 128 12.66 -10.45 -23.35
C GLY A 128 13.73 -10.98 -22.37
N VAL A 129 14.82 -10.23 -22.17
CA VAL A 129 16.00 -10.66 -21.37
C VAL A 129 15.79 -10.52 -19.85
N ARG A 130 14.71 -9.85 -19.43
CA ARG A 130 14.40 -9.56 -18.03
C ARG A 130 13.72 -10.71 -17.29
N SER A 131 13.94 -10.78 -15.97
CA SER A 131 13.19 -11.65 -15.06
C SER A 131 11.69 -11.33 -15.07
N ALA A 132 10.84 -12.30 -14.68
CA ALA A 132 9.38 -12.13 -14.69
C ALA A 132 8.90 -10.87 -13.93
N VAL A 133 9.49 -10.58 -12.77
CA VAL A 133 9.22 -9.39 -11.96
C VAL A 133 9.67 -8.10 -12.67
N ALA A 134 10.82 -8.14 -13.35
CA ALA A 134 11.38 -6.96 -14.03
C ALA A 134 10.71 -6.67 -15.39
N ARG A 135 9.99 -7.63 -15.99
CA ARG A 135 9.23 -7.43 -17.22
C ARG A 135 8.04 -6.49 -17.02
N GLY A 136 7.33 -6.57 -15.89
CA GLY A 136 6.17 -5.71 -15.60
C GLY A 136 6.49 -4.21 -15.63
N ARG A 137 7.69 -3.84 -15.20
CA ARG A 137 8.15 -2.43 -15.16
C ARG A 137 8.48 -1.84 -16.52
N VAL A 138 8.62 -2.64 -17.58
CA VAL A 138 9.05 -2.16 -18.90
C VAL A 138 8.01 -1.20 -19.51
N ILE A 139 6.73 -1.46 -19.29
CA ILE A 139 5.62 -0.59 -19.72
C ILE A 139 5.68 0.74 -18.93
N GLU A 140 5.93 0.65 -17.63
CA GLU A 140 6.01 1.79 -16.71
C GLU A 140 7.24 2.69 -16.97
N GLU A 141 8.34 2.11 -17.44
CA GLU A 141 9.57 2.82 -17.78
C GLU A 141 9.44 3.61 -19.09
N CYS A 142 8.52 3.23 -19.99
CA CYS A 142 8.38 3.79 -21.33
C CYS A 142 6.92 4.10 -21.73
N PRO A 143 6.12 4.82 -20.91
CA PRO A 143 4.71 5.09 -21.24
C PRO A 143 4.54 5.93 -22.51
N TRP A 144 5.54 6.76 -22.83
CA TRP A 144 5.62 7.57 -24.03
C TRP A 144 5.68 6.75 -25.33
N LEU A 145 5.95 5.45 -25.27
CA LEU A 145 5.96 4.55 -26.42
C LEU A 145 4.54 4.10 -26.83
N LEU A 146 3.58 4.11 -25.90
CA LEU A 146 2.29 3.45 -26.07
C LEU A 146 1.42 4.09 -27.16
N ALA A 147 1.36 5.42 -27.23
CA ALA A 147 0.54 6.09 -28.23
C ALA A 147 1.11 5.94 -29.66
N PRO A 148 2.42 6.17 -29.92
CA PRO A 148 3.03 5.90 -31.23
C PRO A 148 2.95 4.42 -31.63
N LEU A 149 3.14 3.49 -30.69
CA LEU A 149 2.95 2.07 -30.93
C LEU A 149 1.50 1.77 -31.33
N GLY A 150 0.52 2.30 -30.60
CA GLY A 150 -0.89 2.15 -30.92
C GLY A 150 -1.23 2.65 -32.32
N GLN A 151 -0.71 3.81 -32.73
CA GLN A 151 -0.90 4.33 -34.09
C GLN A 151 -0.30 3.38 -35.15
N ALA A 152 0.93 2.90 -34.92
CA ALA A 152 1.62 1.98 -35.82
C ALA A 152 0.91 0.62 -35.96
N LEU A 153 0.26 0.15 -34.90
CA LEU A 153 -0.51 -1.09 -34.89
C LEU A 153 -1.86 -0.93 -35.59
N ARG A 154 -2.61 0.16 -35.33
CA ARG A 154 -3.90 0.46 -36.00
C ARG A 154 -3.76 0.64 -37.52
N ALA A 155 -2.58 1.03 -37.99
CA ALA A 155 -2.29 1.14 -39.42
C ALA A 155 -2.06 -0.23 -40.10
N ARG A 156 -1.63 -1.25 -39.35
CA ARG A 156 -1.22 -2.57 -39.90
C ARG A 156 -2.27 -3.66 -39.72
N TYR A 157 -3.03 -3.60 -38.64
CA TYR A 157 -3.99 -4.63 -38.27
C TYR A 157 -5.39 -4.04 -38.17
N ASP A 158 -6.40 -4.84 -38.50
CA ASP A 158 -7.80 -4.42 -38.41
C ASP A 158 -8.28 -4.48 -36.95
N GLU A 159 -7.79 -5.47 -36.19
CA GLU A 159 -8.09 -5.70 -34.77
C GLU A 159 -6.81 -6.11 -34.04
N VAL A 160 -6.54 -5.48 -32.89
CA VAL A 160 -5.41 -5.81 -32.02
C VAL A 160 -5.95 -6.21 -30.65
N LEU A 161 -5.78 -7.46 -30.27
CA LEU A 161 -6.18 -7.96 -28.95
C LEU A 161 -4.98 -7.93 -28.00
N VAL A 162 -5.13 -7.22 -26.89
CA VAL A 162 -4.10 -7.08 -25.88
C VAL A 162 -4.50 -7.89 -24.65
N ASN A 163 -3.66 -8.84 -24.25
CA ASN A 163 -3.76 -9.48 -22.94
C ASN A 163 -3.17 -8.51 -21.90
N VAL A 164 -4.03 -7.87 -21.11
CA VAL A 164 -3.63 -6.88 -20.11
C VAL A 164 -3.18 -7.61 -18.82
N PRO A 165 -2.21 -7.07 -18.04
CA PRO A 165 -1.89 -7.59 -16.71
C PRO A 165 -3.11 -7.71 -15.79
N SER A 166 -3.02 -8.63 -14.83
CA SER A 166 -4.06 -8.85 -13.82
C SER A 166 -4.14 -7.68 -12.83
N GLY A 167 -5.35 -7.31 -12.41
CA GLY A 167 -5.57 -6.39 -11.29
C GLY A 167 -5.28 -4.91 -11.57
N ARG A 168 -5.39 -4.11 -10.51
CA ARG A 168 -5.22 -2.65 -10.52
C ARG A 168 -3.73 -2.28 -10.43
N THR A 169 -2.99 -2.52 -11.50
CA THR A 169 -1.57 -2.18 -11.62
C THR A 169 -1.34 -0.92 -12.45
N GLU A 170 -0.16 -0.32 -12.33
CA GLU A 170 0.24 0.85 -13.14
C GLU A 170 0.30 0.50 -14.62
N ALA A 171 0.81 -0.70 -14.97
CA ALA A 171 0.76 -1.20 -16.34
C ALA A 171 -0.68 -1.26 -16.89
N THR A 172 -1.64 -1.78 -16.11
CA THR A 172 -3.07 -1.80 -16.51
C THR A 172 -3.62 -0.39 -16.72
N ALA A 173 -3.27 0.56 -15.83
CA ALA A 173 -3.66 1.97 -15.95
C ALA A 173 -3.14 2.62 -17.24
N LEU A 174 -1.84 2.47 -17.52
CA LEU A 174 -1.18 3.06 -18.68
C LEU A 174 -1.73 2.49 -20.00
N LEU A 175 -2.00 1.19 -20.05
CA LEU A 175 -2.61 0.56 -21.23
C LEU A 175 -4.05 1.06 -21.45
N ALA A 176 -4.85 1.14 -20.39
CA ALA A 176 -6.22 1.66 -20.46
C ALA A 176 -6.27 3.14 -20.83
N ALA A 177 -5.28 3.93 -20.42
CA ALA A 177 -5.22 5.37 -20.66
C ALA A 177 -4.61 5.76 -22.02
N HIS A 178 -3.65 4.99 -22.54
CA HIS A 178 -2.87 5.41 -23.72
C HIS A 178 -2.96 4.47 -24.93
N LEU A 179 -3.28 3.19 -24.75
CA LEU A 179 -3.21 2.20 -25.83
C LEU A 179 -4.60 1.70 -26.28
N VAL A 180 -5.42 1.26 -25.34
CA VAL A 180 -6.65 0.50 -25.61
C VAL A 180 -7.81 1.42 -26.04
N ASP A 181 -8.58 1.01 -27.06
CA ASP A 181 -9.81 1.69 -27.49
C ASP A 181 -11.06 1.14 -26.81
N LYS A 182 -11.12 -0.19 -26.61
CA LYS A 182 -12.21 -0.89 -25.91
C LYS A 182 -11.65 -1.81 -24.84
N LEU A 183 -12.20 -1.75 -23.64
CA LEU A 183 -11.79 -2.61 -22.54
C LEU A 183 -12.83 -3.70 -22.33
N VAL A 184 -12.46 -4.95 -22.57
CA VAL A 184 -13.25 -6.12 -22.19
C VAL A 184 -12.89 -6.49 -20.75
N LEU A 185 -13.88 -6.40 -19.87
CA LEU A 185 -13.72 -6.69 -18.45
C LEU A 185 -14.25 -8.10 -18.19
N LEU A 186 -13.36 -9.05 -17.90
CA LEU A 186 -13.77 -10.42 -17.56
C LEU A 186 -14.25 -10.47 -16.11
N VAL A 187 -15.42 -11.07 -15.91
CA VAL A 187 -16.10 -11.15 -14.63
C VAL A 187 -16.54 -12.59 -14.38
N ASP A 188 -16.09 -13.19 -13.28
CA ASP A 188 -16.71 -14.39 -12.73
C ASP A 188 -17.36 -14.06 -11.37
N ASP A 189 -18.11 -15.03 -10.85
CA ASP A 189 -18.87 -14.91 -9.59
C ASP A 189 -17.98 -14.46 -8.42
N ALA A 190 -16.73 -14.93 -8.38
CA ALA A 190 -15.78 -14.60 -7.30
C ALA A 190 -15.02 -13.27 -7.52
N SER A 191 -15.23 -12.60 -8.65
CA SER A 191 -14.51 -11.37 -9.01
C SER A 191 -15.43 -10.21 -9.39
N LEU A 192 -16.74 -10.31 -9.14
CA LEU A 192 -17.72 -9.32 -9.59
C LEU A 192 -17.38 -7.91 -9.11
N GLU A 193 -17.25 -7.74 -7.79
CA GLU A 193 -16.94 -6.46 -7.17
C GLU A 193 -15.57 -5.93 -7.62
N GLU A 194 -14.52 -6.75 -7.58
CA GLU A 194 -13.18 -6.28 -7.95
C GLU A 194 -13.04 -5.98 -9.44
N ALA A 195 -13.79 -6.67 -10.30
CA ALA A 195 -13.83 -6.37 -11.72
C ALA A 195 -14.51 -5.03 -11.96
N ILE A 196 -15.61 -4.73 -11.27
CA ILE A 196 -16.28 -3.43 -11.35
C ILE A 196 -15.32 -2.32 -10.91
N GLU A 197 -14.63 -2.50 -9.79
CA GLU A 197 -13.61 -1.57 -9.31
C GLU A 197 -12.46 -1.38 -10.31
N LEU A 198 -12.03 -2.46 -10.97
CA LEU A 198 -11.04 -2.37 -12.05
C LEU A 198 -11.58 -1.57 -13.26
N GLY A 199 -12.86 -1.74 -13.60
CA GLY A 199 -13.53 -0.99 -14.65
C GLY A 199 -13.58 0.51 -14.33
N ARG A 200 -14.00 0.87 -13.10
CA ARG A 200 -13.99 2.26 -12.60
C ARG A 200 -12.60 2.85 -12.67
N PHE A 201 -11.61 2.11 -12.16
CA PHE A 201 -10.21 2.51 -12.19
C PHE A 201 -9.73 2.78 -13.62
N ALA A 202 -9.95 1.86 -14.56
CA ALA A 202 -9.51 2.03 -15.94
C ALA A 202 -10.20 3.21 -16.65
N HIS A 203 -11.50 3.40 -16.40
CA HIS A 203 -12.25 4.53 -16.96
C HIS A 203 -11.75 5.88 -16.40
N ALA A 204 -11.58 5.99 -15.08
CA ALA A 204 -11.06 7.19 -14.44
C ALA A 204 -9.69 7.59 -15.02
N ARG A 205 -8.80 6.60 -15.23
CA ARG A 205 -7.49 6.83 -15.85
C ARG A 205 -7.59 7.34 -17.29
N ARG A 206 -8.55 6.85 -18.10
CA ARG A 206 -8.82 7.39 -19.43
C ARG A 206 -9.30 8.85 -19.35
N GLY A 207 -10.22 9.15 -18.44
CA GLY A 207 -10.76 10.50 -18.26
C GLY A 207 -9.71 11.56 -17.91
N ILE A 208 -8.63 11.17 -17.22
CA ILE A 208 -7.50 12.07 -16.91
C ILE A 208 -6.72 12.46 -18.17
N VAL A 209 -6.52 11.52 -19.10
CA VAL A 209 -5.68 11.73 -20.29
C VAL A 209 -6.46 12.35 -21.45
N ASP A 210 -7.70 11.91 -21.64
CA ASP A 210 -8.55 12.34 -22.75
C ASP A 210 -10.03 12.32 -22.33
N ALA A 211 -10.45 13.40 -21.67
CA ALA A 211 -11.83 13.57 -21.22
C ALA A 211 -12.86 13.59 -22.37
N GLY A 212 -12.43 13.82 -23.61
CA GLY A 212 -13.29 13.84 -24.80
C GLY A 212 -13.58 12.46 -25.38
N ARG A 213 -12.90 11.40 -24.90
CA ARG A 213 -13.02 10.04 -25.43
C ARG A 213 -13.16 9.01 -24.30
N PRO A 214 -14.38 8.76 -23.79
CA PRO A 214 -14.59 7.80 -22.71
C PRO A 214 -14.19 6.38 -23.12
N LEU A 215 -13.61 5.62 -22.18
CA LEU A 215 -13.23 4.23 -22.41
C LEU A 215 -14.50 3.36 -22.50
N ALA A 216 -14.72 2.72 -23.64
CA ALA A 216 -15.84 1.80 -23.81
C ALA A 216 -15.56 0.48 -23.10
N ILE A 217 -16.33 0.19 -22.04
CA ILE A 217 -16.22 -1.03 -21.24
C ILE A 217 -17.22 -2.08 -21.72
N PHE A 218 -16.74 -3.29 -21.98
CA PHE A 218 -17.52 -4.45 -22.41
C PHE A 218 -17.39 -5.57 -21.36
N PRO A 219 -18.37 -5.71 -20.44
CA PRO A 219 -18.35 -6.79 -19.46
C PRO A 219 -18.49 -8.16 -20.15
N LEU A 220 -17.65 -9.13 -19.81
CA LEU A 220 -17.75 -10.50 -20.31
C LEU A 220 -17.87 -11.44 -19.12
N LEU A 221 -19.06 -11.99 -18.92
CA LEU A 221 -19.30 -12.97 -17.86
C LEU A 221 -18.65 -14.28 -18.28
N VAL A 222 -17.79 -14.83 -17.43
CA VAL A 222 -17.07 -16.08 -17.70
C VAL A 222 -17.30 -17.07 -16.57
N ARG A 223 -17.14 -18.37 -16.90
CA ARG A 223 -17.29 -19.47 -15.95
C ARG A 223 -18.69 -19.54 -15.31
N VAL A 224 -19.70 -19.09 -16.04
CA VAL A 224 -21.08 -19.11 -15.55
C VAL A 224 -21.59 -20.54 -15.50
N GLU A 225 -22.04 -20.98 -14.32
CA GLU A 225 -22.60 -22.32 -14.11
C GLU A 225 -23.94 -22.51 -14.83
N GLU A 226 -24.27 -23.74 -15.21
CA GLU A 226 -25.61 -24.05 -15.69
C GLU A 226 -26.62 -24.11 -14.54
N GLY A 227 -27.86 -23.70 -14.78
CA GLY A 227 -28.95 -23.82 -13.82
C GLY A 227 -29.24 -22.54 -13.05
N ALA A 228 -29.78 -22.68 -11.83
CA ALA A 228 -30.27 -21.55 -11.04
C ALA A 228 -29.15 -20.65 -10.50
N SER A 229 -28.00 -21.21 -10.11
CA SER A 229 -26.85 -20.45 -9.61
C SER A 229 -26.31 -19.48 -10.65
N GLY A 230 -26.05 -19.95 -11.87
CA GLY A 230 -25.59 -19.09 -12.95
C GLY A 230 -26.61 -18.02 -13.36
N ARG A 231 -27.91 -18.31 -13.32
CA ARG A 231 -28.95 -17.29 -13.58
C ARG A 231 -28.95 -16.21 -12.51
N ALA A 232 -28.83 -16.60 -11.24
CA ALA A 232 -28.74 -15.64 -10.13
C ALA A 232 -27.52 -14.73 -10.28
N PHE A 233 -26.36 -15.30 -10.59
CA PHE A 233 -25.14 -14.52 -10.85
C PHE A 233 -25.31 -13.54 -12.03
N VAL A 234 -25.94 -13.97 -13.13
CA VAL A 234 -26.16 -13.08 -14.29
C VAL A 234 -27.08 -11.91 -13.94
N GLU A 235 -28.14 -12.14 -13.16
CA GLU A 235 -29.05 -11.07 -12.71
C GLU A 235 -28.37 -10.12 -11.71
N GLU A 236 -27.60 -10.64 -10.76
CA GLU A 236 -26.83 -9.82 -9.82
C GLU A 236 -25.77 -8.97 -10.55
N ALA A 237 -25.00 -9.60 -11.44
CA ALA A 237 -23.99 -8.91 -12.23
C ALA A 237 -24.63 -7.85 -13.13
N LYS A 238 -25.82 -8.11 -13.67
CA LYS A 238 -26.55 -7.14 -14.51
C LYS A 238 -26.79 -5.83 -13.77
N GLU A 239 -27.38 -5.88 -12.58
CA GLU A 239 -27.71 -4.68 -11.80
C GLU A 239 -26.46 -3.85 -11.51
N GLN A 240 -25.38 -4.48 -11.06
CA GLN A 240 -24.16 -3.78 -10.70
C GLN A 240 -23.39 -3.25 -11.94
N LEU A 241 -23.37 -4.00 -13.04
CA LEU A 241 -22.72 -3.58 -14.28
C LEU A 241 -23.48 -2.46 -14.98
N GLU A 242 -24.81 -2.39 -14.87
CA GLU A 242 -25.59 -1.24 -15.33
C GLU A 242 -25.17 0.03 -14.61
N GLY A 243 -24.91 -0.05 -13.29
CA GLY A 243 -24.31 1.04 -12.51
C GLY A 243 -22.96 1.50 -13.07
N LEU A 244 -22.04 0.58 -13.33
CA LEU A 244 -20.74 0.90 -13.94
C LEU A 244 -20.88 1.53 -15.33
N ILE A 245 -21.73 0.97 -16.19
CA ILE A 245 -21.94 1.53 -17.54
C ILE A 245 -22.56 2.92 -17.46
N TYR A 246 -23.48 3.15 -16.52
CA TYR A 246 -24.00 4.49 -16.28
C TYR A 246 -22.90 5.47 -15.82
N GLU A 247 -22.10 5.10 -14.82
CA GLU A 247 -21.00 5.94 -14.33
C GLU A 247 -20.04 6.35 -15.45
N THR A 248 -19.78 5.44 -16.40
CA THR A 248 -18.80 5.65 -17.48
C THR A 248 -19.35 6.30 -18.74
N THR A 249 -20.67 6.24 -18.97
CA THR A 249 -21.30 6.77 -20.20
C THR A 249 -22.30 7.89 -19.94
N HIS A 250 -22.71 8.09 -18.69
CA HIS A 250 -23.80 8.97 -18.25
C HIS A 250 -25.16 8.71 -18.91
N VAL A 251 -25.37 7.50 -19.45
CA VAL A 251 -26.65 7.08 -20.04
C VAL A 251 -27.47 6.32 -19.00
N MET A 252 -28.54 6.95 -18.49
CA MET A 252 -29.46 6.34 -17.51
C MET A 252 -30.45 5.37 -18.18
N GLY A 253 -30.81 4.30 -17.48
CA GLY A 253 -32.05 3.54 -17.73
C GLY A 253 -32.06 2.62 -18.97
N ARG A 254 -30.90 2.13 -19.43
CA ARG A 254 -30.84 1.12 -20.51
C ARG A 254 -30.51 -0.26 -19.99
N ASP A 255 -31.37 -1.21 -20.31
CA ASP A 255 -31.25 -2.63 -19.95
C ASP A 255 -30.04 -3.29 -20.62
N LEU A 256 -29.10 -3.80 -19.82
CA LEU A 256 -27.92 -4.53 -20.27
C LEU A 256 -28.21 -6.03 -20.50
N GLY A 257 -29.41 -6.50 -20.15
CA GLY A 257 -29.86 -7.89 -20.29
C GLY A 257 -29.67 -8.47 -21.70
N PRO A 258 -30.08 -7.79 -22.80
CA PRO A 258 -29.85 -8.27 -24.17
C PRO A 258 -28.37 -8.49 -24.50
N TYR A 259 -27.49 -7.63 -23.97
CA TYR A 259 -26.04 -7.76 -24.12
C TYR A 259 -25.50 -8.95 -23.32
N LEU A 260 -25.83 -9.05 -22.03
CA LEU A 260 -25.33 -10.12 -21.14
C LEU A 260 -25.80 -11.51 -21.58
N GLY A 261 -27.01 -11.60 -22.16
CA GLY A 261 -27.50 -12.84 -22.78
C GLY A 261 -26.59 -13.36 -23.90
N LEU A 262 -25.83 -12.49 -24.57
CA LEU A 262 -24.86 -12.83 -25.62
C LEU A 262 -23.41 -12.89 -25.09
N ALA A 263 -23.07 -12.05 -24.11
CA ALA A 263 -21.73 -11.89 -23.53
C ALA A 263 -21.51 -12.75 -22.28
N THR A 264 -21.96 -14.01 -22.34
CA THR A 264 -21.79 -15.00 -21.26
C THR A 264 -21.11 -16.26 -21.80
N ILE A 265 -20.02 -16.65 -21.15
CA ILE A 265 -19.24 -17.86 -21.44
C ILE A 265 -19.50 -18.90 -20.33
N PRO A 266 -20.09 -20.06 -20.65
CA PRO A 266 -20.40 -21.08 -19.67
C PRO A 266 -19.13 -21.74 -19.11
N TRP A 267 -19.22 -22.32 -17.91
CA TRP A 267 -18.16 -23.16 -17.37
C TRP A 267 -18.04 -24.47 -18.16
N ASN A 268 -16.82 -24.82 -18.56
CA ASN A 268 -16.53 -26.08 -19.26
C ASN A 268 -15.24 -26.70 -18.73
N GLU A 269 -15.37 -27.88 -18.16
CA GLU A 269 -14.31 -28.61 -17.49
C GLU A 269 -13.20 -29.10 -18.45
N ARG A 270 -13.51 -29.39 -19.72
CA ARG A 270 -12.51 -29.80 -20.73
C ARG A 270 -11.61 -28.63 -21.14
N ALA A 271 -12.19 -27.46 -21.34
CA ALA A 271 -11.45 -26.24 -21.70
C ALA A 271 -10.59 -25.72 -20.53
N ALA A 272 -11.01 -25.93 -19.29
CA ALA A 272 -10.24 -25.55 -18.11
C ALA A 272 -8.93 -26.38 -17.93
N ARG A 273 -8.84 -27.58 -18.52
CA ARG A 273 -7.71 -28.51 -18.33
C ARG A 273 -6.70 -28.55 -19.48
N GLY A 274 -7.08 -28.15 -20.69
CA GLY A 274 -6.21 -28.16 -21.87
C GLY A 274 -6.15 -26.77 -22.47
N ALA A 275 -4.95 -26.16 -22.53
CA ALA A 275 -4.70 -24.87 -23.18
C ALA A 275 -4.94 -24.96 -24.70
N ALA A 276 -6.20 -25.05 -25.11
CA ALA A 276 -6.65 -25.25 -26.48
C ALA A 276 -7.64 -24.16 -26.89
N ILE A 277 -7.62 -23.77 -28.16
CA ILE A 277 -8.54 -22.79 -28.72
C ILE A 277 -9.85 -23.53 -29.04
N ALA A 278 -10.91 -23.28 -28.26
CA ALA A 278 -12.21 -23.95 -28.40
C ALA A 278 -12.78 -23.88 -29.82
N ALA A 279 -12.57 -22.76 -30.52
CA ALA A 279 -13.01 -22.59 -31.91
C ALA A 279 -12.34 -23.53 -32.94
N GLU A 280 -11.24 -24.22 -32.60
CA GLU A 280 -10.60 -25.21 -33.47
C GLU A 280 -11.27 -26.59 -33.44
N PHE A 281 -11.85 -26.97 -32.29
CA PHE A 281 -12.38 -28.32 -32.07
C PHE A 281 -13.89 -28.36 -31.76
N GLU A 282 -14.50 -27.24 -31.39
CA GLU A 282 -15.95 -27.13 -31.19
C GLU A 282 -16.61 -26.38 -32.35
N SER A 283 -17.86 -26.76 -32.68
CA SER A 283 -18.61 -26.15 -33.77
C SER A 283 -19.29 -24.86 -33.33
N THR A 284 -19.05 -23.75 -34.04
CA THR A 284 -19.78 -22.49 -33.83
C THR A 284 -21.28 -22.59 -34.14
N ALA A 285 -21.74 -23.67 -34.79
CA ALA A 285 -23.15 -23.95 -35.04
C ALA A 285 -23.85 -24.67 -33.86
N ASP A 286 -23.10 -25.20 -32.89
CA ASP A 286 -23.68 -25.82 -31.69
C ASP A 286 -23.89 -24.75 -30.60
N PRO A 287 -25.14 -24.42 -30.23
CA PRO A 287 -25.43 -23.40 -29.22
C PRO A 287 -24.85 -23.67 -27.83
N LYS A 288 -24.52 -24.93 -27.53
CA LYS A 288 -23.94 -25.33 -26.24
C LYS A 288 -22.41 -25.28 -26.21
N SER A 289 -21.78 -25.04 -27.35
CA SER A 289 -20.31 -24.97 -27.44
C SER A 289 -19.75 -23.64 -26.92
N LEU A 290 -18.52 -23.67 -26.40
CA LEU A 290 -17.75 -22.48 -26.08
C LEU A 290 -17.44 -21.67 -27.34
N ALA A 291 -17.18 -22.33 -28.48
CA ALA A 291 -16.95 -21.66 -29.75
C ALA A 291 -18.15 -20.78 -30.15
N HIS A 292 -19.38 -21.27 -29.95
CA HIS A 292 -20.59 -20.49 -30.16
C HIS A 292 -20.72 -19.34 -29.14
N ALA A 293 -20.43 -19.58 -27.87
CA ALA A 293 -20.46 -18.54 -26.84
C ALA A 293 -19.51 -17.37 -27.17
N TYR A 294 -18.26 -17.66 -27.54
CA TYR A 294 -17.31 -16.64 -27.98
C TYR A 294 -17.72 -15.96 -29.30
N LEU A 295 -18.34 -16.69 -30.24
CA LEU A 295 -18.84 -16.09 -31.47
C LEU A 295 -19.93 -15.04 -31.21
N ARG A 296 -20.85 -15.30 -30.26
CA ARG A 296 -21.86 -14.32 -29.82
C ARG A 296 -21.20 -13.08 -29.23
N PHE A 297 -20.21 -13.27 -28.35
CA PHE A 297 -19.47 -12.14 -27.78
C PHE A 297 -18.72 -11.31 -28.85
N VAL A 298 -18.10 -11.96 -29.84
CA VAL A 298 -17.45 -11.28 -30.98
C VAL A 298 -18.44 -10.42 -31.77
N GLN A 299 -19.72 -10.80 -31.85
CA GLN A 299 -20.76 -9.98 -32.48
C GLN A 299 -21.06 -8.72 -31.65
N CYS A 300 -21.06 -8.82 -30.32
CA CYS A 300 -21.22 -7.67 -29.43
C CYS A 300 -20.04 -6.70 -29.53
N LEU A 301 -18.80 -7.21 -29.52
CA LEU A 301 -17.57 -6.41 -29.52
C LEU A 301 -17.41 -5.52 -30.77
N ARG A 302 -18.13 -5.81 -31.86
CA ARG A 302 -18.17 -4.98 -33.08
C ARG A 302 -18.96 -3.68 -32.90
N ARG A 303 -19.83 -3.59 -31.90
CA ARG A 303 -20.59 -2.38 -31.57
C ARG A 303 -19.69 -1.34 -30.88
N GLN A 304 -20.10 -0.07 -30.89
CA GLN A 304 -19.32 0.98 -30.23
C GLN A 304 -19.48 0.91 -28.71
N SER A 305 -20.69 0.62 -28.24
CA SER A 305 -21.04 0.43 -26.84
C SER A 305 -21.78 -0.91 -26.62
N PRO A 306 -21.69 -1.55 -25.44
CA PRO A 306 -22.58 -2.66 -25.08
C PRO A 306 -24.07 -2.26 -25.11
N LEU A 307 -24.39 -0.97 -24.92
CA LEU A 307 -25.76 -0.45 -24.98
C LEU A 307 -26.34 -0.37 -26.41
N ASP A 308 -25.50 -0.48 -27.44
CA ASP A 308 -25.93 -0.50 -28.84
C ASP A 308 -26.43 -1.87 -29.30
N VAL A 309 -26.39 -2.88 -28.40
CA VAL A 309 -26.92 -4.21 -28.65
C VAL A 309 -28.44 -4.18 -28.37
N GLY A 310 -29.21 -3.66 -29.32
CA GLY A 310 -30.68 -3.62 -29.23
C GLY A 310 -31.35 -5.00 -29.36
N GLU A 311 -32.66 -5.10 -29.07
CA GLU A 311 -33.48 -6.33 -29.22
C GLU A 311 -33.38 -6.98 -30.62
N ALA A 312 -32.98 -6.21 -31.64
CA ALA A 312 -32.73 -6.69 -33.00
C ALA A 312 -31.45 -7.53 -33.16
N ALA A 313 -30.64 -7.72 -32.12
CA ALA A 313 -29.46 -8.59 -32.11
C ALA A 313 -29.80 -10.09 -31.92
N ARG A 314 -31.03 -10.52 -32.24
CA ARG A 314 -31.22 -11.93 -32.62
C ARG A 314 -30.35 -12.17 -33.87
N PRO A 315 -29.54 -13.25 -33.94
CA PRO A 315 -28.74 -13.53 -35.12
C PRO A 315 -29.66 -13.46 -36.34
N SER A 316 -29.42 -12.49 -37.22
CA SER A 316 -30.25 -12.32 -38.41
C SER A 316 -30.28 -13.67 -39.09
N SER A 317 -31.48 -14.12 -39.39
CA SER A 317 -31.79 -15.42 -39.94
C SER A 317 -30.85 -15.84 -41.07
N ARG A 318 -30.23 -14.90 -41.80
CA ARG A 318 -29.20 -15.14 -42.82
C ARG A 318 -27.96 -15.91 -42.36
N ASP A 319 -27.37 -15.60 -41.20
CA ASP A 319 -26.16 -16.29 -40.73
C ASP A 319 -26.48 -17.69 -40.21
N LEU A 320 -27.66 -17.84 -39.60
CA LEU A 320 -28.21 -19.13 -39.18
C LEU A 320 -28.59 -20.00 -40.41
N TRP A 321 -29.19 -19.39 -41.44
CA TRP A 321 -29.54 -20.04 -42.71
C TRP A 321 -28.30 -20.45 -43.50
N ALA A 322 -27.24 -19.64 -43.53
CA ALA A 322 -25.96 -19.98 -44.16
C ALA A 322 -25.28 -21.20 -43.48
N ALA A 323 -25.37 -21.30 -42.15
CA ALA A 323 -24.89 -22.48 -41.41
C ALA A 323 -25.76 -23.73 -41.64
N ILE A 324 -27.07 -23.57 -41.87
CA ILE A 324 -28.00 -24.64 -42.25
C ILE A 324 -27.80 -25.08 -43.72
N GLU A 325 -27.53 -24.16 -44.64
CA GLU A 325 -27.20 -24.44 -46.04
C GLU A 325 -25.83 -25.12 -46.17
N ALA A 326 -24.84 -24.71 -45.38
CA ALA A 326 -23.55 -25.41 -45.27
C ALA A 326 -23.70 -26.86 -44.76
N ARG A 327 -24.77 -27.15 -44.00
CA ARG A 327 -25.18 -28.51 -43.58
C ARG A 327 -25.84 -29.29 -44.72
N ARG A 328 -26.63 -28.65 -45.58
CA ARG A 328 -27.27 -29.28 -46.76
C ARG A 328 -26.28 -29.54 -47.90
N GLY A 329 -25.22 -28.75 -48.02
CA GLY A 329 -24.20 -28.90 -49.07
C GLY A 329 -23.16 -30.00 -48.81
N ARG A 330 -23.15 -30.61 -47.61
CA ARG A 330 -22.19 -31.66 -47.22
C ARG A 330 -22.79 -33.07 -47.10
N SER A 331 -24.06 -33.26 -47.44
CA SER A 331 -24.68 -34.59 -47.55
C SER A 331 -24.59 -35.09 -48.98
N GLY A 332 -23.42 -35.59 -49.36
CA GLY A 332 -23.31 -36.65 -50.36
C GLY A 332 -23.86 -37.96 -49.77
N PRO A 333 -24.37 -38.89 -50.59
CA PRO A 333 -25.09 -40.07 -50.12
C PRO A 333 -24.09 -41.12 -49.65
N ASP A 334 -23.64 -41.05 -48.39
CA ASP A 334 -23.16 -42.20 -47.60
C ASP A 334 -22.66 -41.72 -46.24
N SER A 335 -23.55 -41.70 -45.24
CA SER A 335 -23.27 -42.10 -43.85
C SER A 335 -24.44 -41.72 -42.94
N SER A 336 -25.32 -42.68 -42.68
CA SER A 336 -26.28 -42.63 -41.57
C SER A 336 -25.67 -43.37 -40.37
N PRO A 337 -25.67 -42.84 -39.13
CA PRO A 337 -25.60 -43.67 -37.95
C PRO A 337 -27.01 -43.95 -37.39
N PRO A 338 -27.24 -45.14 -36.81
CA PRO A 338 -28.56 -45.75 -36.67
C PRO A 338 -29.28 -45.33 -35.38
N SER A 339 -30.59 -45.42 -35.44
CA SER A 339 -31.48 -45.52 -34.28
C SER A 339 -31.48 -46.95 -33.75
N SER A 340 -31.41 -47.13 -32.43
CA SER A 340 -31.81 -48.39 -31.80
C SER A 340 -32.41 -48.15 -30.41
N ARG A 341 -33.71 -48.44 -30.34
CA ARG A 341 -34.42 -48.91 -29.13
C ARG A 341 -33.81 -50.23 -28.66
N LEU A 342 -33.99 -50.58 -27.38
CA LEU A 342 -34.26 -51.92 -26.78
C LEU A 342 -34.28 -51.71 -25.25
N PHE A 343 -35.42 -51.84 -24.56
CA PHE A 343 -36.04 -53.03 -23.94
C PHE A 343 -35.19 -53.77 -22.89
N ALA A 344 -35.88 -54.13 -21.81
CA ALA A 344 -35.40 -54.66 -20.53
C ALA A 344 -35.43 -56.19 -20.44
N GLU A 345 -34.88 -56.69 -19.31
CA GLU A 345 -34.78 -58.07 -18.73
C GLU A 345 -33.34 -58.63 -18.76
N ASP A 346 -32.80 -59.33 -17.75
CA ASP A 346 -33.10 -59.61 -16.34
C ASP A 346 -31.80 -60.16 -15.68
N ARG A 347 -31.65 -60.01 -14.36
CA ARG A 347 -30.75 -60.72 -13.38
C ARG A 347 -29.23 -60.88 -13.60
N GLY A 348 -28.47 -60.43 -12.57
CA GLY A 348 -27.13 -60.96 -12.23
C GLY A 348 -26.35 -60.09 -11.25
N SER A 349 -26.35 -60.45 -9.97
CA SER A 349 -25.68 -59.81 -8.82
C SER A 349 -24.20 -59.47 -9.00
N SER A 350 -23.80 -58.25 -8.63
CA SER A 350 -22.42 -57.88 -8.23
C SER A 350 -22.45 -56.65 -7.30
N PRO A 351 -21.58 -56.57 -6.28
CA PRO A 351 -21.70 -55.64 -5.15
C PRO A 351 -21.34 -54.19 -5.54
N PRO A 352 -21.77 -53.18 -4.75
CA PRO A 352 -21.48 -51.78 -5.05
C PRO A 352 -19.97 -51.49 -5.01
N PRO A 353 -19.48 -50.53 -5.82
CA PRO A 353 -18.09 -50.12 -5.80
C PRO A 353 -17.75 -49.46 -4.45
N PRO A 354 -16.50 -49.59 -3.96
CA PRO A 354 -16.13 -49.06 -2.65
C PRO A 354 -16.17 -47.52 -2.68
N PRO A 355 -16.55 -46.88 -1.55
CA PRO A 355 -16.53 -45.43 -1.44
C PRO A 355 -15.12 -44.89 -1.65
N SER A 356 -15.02 -43.83 -2.45
CA SER A 356 -13.81 -43.04 -2.67
C SER A 356 -13.12 -42.76 -1.33
N ARG A 357 -11.83 -43.10 -1.25
CA ARG A 357 -10.98 -42.90 -0.08
C ARG A 357 -10.95 -41.43 0.31
N VAL A 358 -11.71 -41.09 1.35
CA VAL A 358 -11.47 -39.93 2.20
C VAL A 358 -10.12 -40.15 2.90
N PRO A 359 -9.22 -39.16 2.99
CA PRO A 359 -7.99 -39.29 3.74
C PRO A 359 -8.27 -39.68 5.21
N PRO A 360 -7.36 -40.40 5.89
CA PRO A 360 -7.65 -41.08 7.17
C PRO A 360 -7.96 -40.15 8.35
N SER A 361 -7.84 -38.83 8.20
CA SER A 361 -8.06 -37.84 9.27
C SER A 361 -9.53 -37.54 9.58
N VAL A 362 -10.48 -37.93 8.72
CA VAL A 362 -11.90 -37.48 8.82
C VAL A 362 -12.84 -38.57 9.37
N ARG A 363 -12.34 -39.69 9.90
CA ARG A 363 -13.18 -40.80 10.38
C ARG A 363 -13.43 -40.85 11.89
N PHE A 364 -13.01 -39.84 12.66
CA PHE A 364 -13.22 -39.83 14.11
C PHE A 364 -13.51 -38.44 14.65
N ILE A 365 -14.65 -37.84 14.30
CA ILE A 365 -15.32 -36.82 15.15
C ILE A 365 -16.84 -36.92 14.93
N GLU A 366 -17.47 -37.97 15.48
CA GLU A 366 -18.92 -37.98 15.66
C GLU A 366 -19.25 -37.39 17.04
N GLY A 367 -20.05 -36.32 17.08
CA GLY A 367 -20.63 -35.81 18.32
C GLY A 367 -21.09 -34.35 18.26
N ASP A 368 -20.19 -33.42 17.93
CA ASP A 368 -20.44 -31.98 18.07
C ASP A 368 -20.31 -31.21 16.72
N PRO A 369 -21.38 -30.53 16.25
CA PRO A 369 -21.34 -29.66 15.08
C PRO A 369 -20.22 -28.61 15.11
N PHE A 370 -19.87 -28.05 16.28
CA PHE A 370 -18.79 -27.08 16.43
C PHE A 370 -17.42 -27.69 16.20
N VAL A 371 -17.15 -28.88 16.75
CA VAL A 371 -15.87 -29.57 16.57
C VAL A 371 -15.71 -30.00 15.10
N ARG A 372 -16.80 -30.46 14.47
CA ARG A 372 -16.82 -30.77 13.04
C ARG A 372 -16.54 -29.53 12.19
N ALA A 373 -17.17 -28.40 12.50
CA ALA A 373 -16.95 -27.15 11.76
C ALA A 373 -15.52 -26.61 11.95
N ALA A 374 -14.96 -26.72 13.16
CA ALA A 374 -13.60 -26.31 13.47
C ALA A 374 -12.56 -27.18 12.72
N ALA A 375 -12.77 -28.50 12.64
CA ALA A 375 -11.92 -29.38 11.85
C ALA A 375 -11.95 -29.04 10.35
N LEU A 376 -13.15 -28.79 9.80
CA LEU A 376 -13.32 -28.37 8.40
C LEU A 376 -12.65 -27.01 8.13
N ARG A 377 -12.72 -26.07 9.06
CA ARG A 377 -12.03 -24.77 8.99
C ARG A 377 -10.51 -24.95 9.00
N ALA A 378 -9.98 -25.81 9.88
CA ALA A 378 -8.54 -26.11 9.96
C ALA A 378 -8.00 -26.80 8.69
N GLU A 379 -8.82 -27.61 8.01
CA GLU A 379 -8.50 -28.23 6.72
C GLU A 379 -8.61 -27.27 5.51
N GLY A 380 -8.98 -26.00 5.75
CA GLY A 380 -9.20 -25.00 4.69
C GLY A 380 -10.52 -25.15 3.94
N ASN A 381 -11.43 -26.02 4.38
CA ASN A 381 -12.75 -26.23 3.78
C ASN A 381 -13.78 -25.25 4.33
N VAL A 382 -13.55 -23.97 4.06
CA VAL A 382 -14.34 -22.83 4.57
C VAL A 382 -15.83 -22.93 4.21
N ARG A 383 -16.17 -23.39 2.99
CA ARG A 383 -17.57 -23.56 2.56
C ARG A 383 -18.32 -24.60 3.37
N ALA A 384 -17.68 -25.72 3.68
CA ALA A 384 -18.30 -26.78 4.47
C ALA A 384 -18.45 -26.36 5.94
N ALA A 385 -17.45 -25.67 6.51
CA ALA A 385 -17.53 -25.12 7.86
C ALA A 385 -18.66 -24.07 7.99
N ARG A 386 -18.75 -23.13 7.03
CA ARG A 386 -19.82 -22.12 6.96
C ARG A 386 -21.22 -22.76 6.91
N LYS A 387 -21.39 -23.82 6.11
CA LYS A 387 -22.66 -24.54 6.03
C LYS A 387 -23.08 -25.11 7.39
N VAL A 388 -22.16 -25.72 8.13
CA VAL A 388 -22.46 -26.28 9.46
C VAL A 388 -22.90 -25.20 10.44
N TYR A 389 -22.23 -24.04 10.48
CA TYR A 389 -22.66 -22.94 11.36
C TYR A 389 -24.01 -22.33 10.93
N LEU A 390 -24.27 -22.21 9.63
CA LEU A 390 -25.58 -21.75 9.14
C LEU A 390 -26.70 -22.71 9.55
N ASP A 391 -26.47 -24.02 9.50
CA ASP A 391 -27.45 -25.02 9.92
C ASP A 391 -27.77 -24.90 11.42
N ILE A 392 -26.78 -24.55 12.27
CA ILE A 392 -27.00 -24.25 13.71
C ILE A 392 -27.88 -23.00 13.86
N THR A 393 -27.57 -21.91 13.13
CA THR A 393 -28.37 -20.67 13.21
C THR A 393 -29.79 -20.82 12.66
N ARG A 394 -30.02 -21.76 11.73
CA ARG A 394 -31.32 -22.06 11.11
C ARG A 394 -32.13 -23.11 11.88
N GLY A 395 -31.49 -23.92 12.72
CA GLY A 395 -32.12 -25.01 13.45
C GLY A 395 -33.10 -24.55 14.54
N GLU A 396 -32.98 -23.31 15.01
CA GLU A 396 -33.81 -22.75 16.09
C GLU A 396 -34.65 -21.57 15.60
N VAL A 397 -35.74 -21.85 14.88
CA VAL A 397 -36.72 -20.84 14.41
C VAL A 397 -37.88 -20.67 15.41
N ARG A 398 -37.68 -20.92 16.71
CA ARG A 398 -38.79 -20.88 17.70
C ARG A 398 -38.58 -20.00 18.93
N ASP A 399 -37.40 -19.43 19.13
CA ASP A 399 -37.14 -18.50 20.23
C ASP A 399 -36.57 -17.20 19.66
N GLU A 400 -37.31 -16.08 19.77
CA GLU A 400 -36.90 -14.79 19.21
C GLU A 400 -35.56 -14.28 19.78
N GLY A 401 -35.13 -14.81 20.92
CA GLY A 401 -33.88 -14.47 21.60
C GLY A 401 -32.65 -15.28 21.19
N GLY A 402 -32.78 -16.49 20.61
CA GLY A 402 -31.67 -17.41 20.27
C GLY A 402 -30.92 -18.04 21.46
N SER A 403 -30.28 -19.19 21.24
CA SER A 403 -29.47 -19.95 22.22
C SER A 403 -27.99 -19.52 22.28
N ARG A 404 -27.24 -20.09 23.25
CA ARG A 404 -25.77 -19.91 23.38
C ARG A 404 -25.05 -20.41 22.12
N GLU A 405 -25.54 -21.49 21.54
CA GLU A 405 -25.05 -22.12 20.33
C GLU A 405 -25.24 -21.19 19.12
N VAL A 406 -26.39 -20.51 19.02
CA VAL A 406 -26.63 -19.52 17.96
C VAL A 406 -25.67 -18.33 18.08
N ALA A 407 -25.45 -17.81 19.29
CA ALA A 407 -24.51 -16.71 19.53
C ALA A 407 -23.09 -17.08 19.09
N ARG A 408 -22.60 -18.26 19.50
CA ARG A 408 -21.28 -18.80 19.10
C ARG A 408 -21.18 -19.03 17.60
N ALA A 409 -22.22 -19.57 16.97
CA ALA A 409 -22.24 -19.85 15.53
C ALA A 409 -22.19 -18.56 14.71
N LEU A 410 -22.90 -17.50 15.11
CA LEU A 410 -22.85 -16.20 14.42
C LEU A 410 -21.47 -15.53 14.55
N VAL A 411 -20.84 -15.60 15.73
CA VAL A 411 -19.46 -15.13 15.91
C VAL A 411 -18.49 -15.88 14.99
N ALA A 412 -18.63 -17.21 14.89
CA ALA A 412 -17.80 -18.03 13.99
C ALA A 412 -18.08 -17.77 12.50
N LEU A 413 -19.32 -17.46 12.12
CA LEU A 413 -19.65 -17.06 10.75
C LEU A 413 -19.00 -15.73 10.39
N GLY A 414 -19.02 -14.74 11.30
CA GLY A 414 -18.31 -13.48 11.13
C GLY A 414 -16.80 -13.66 10.96
N ASP A 415 -16.19 -14.59 11.72
CA ASP A 415 -14.78 -14.94 11.56
C ASP A 415 -14.48 -15.50 10.16
N LEU A 416 -15.31 -16.43 9.70
CA LEU A 416 -15.17 -17.03 8.38
C LEU A 416 -15.35 -15.99 7.27
N SER A 417 -16.24 -15.02 7.44
CA SER A 417 -16.40 -13.90 6.50
C SER A 417 -15.11 -13.08 6.39
N ILE A 418 -14.48 -12.72 7.52
CA ILE A 418 -13.19 -12.02 7.54
C ILE A 418 -12.08 -12.86 6.91
N GLU A 419 -11.97 -14.14 7.27
CA GLU A 419 -10.95 -15.06 6.73
C GLU A 419 -11.08 -15.28 5.22
N SER A 420 -12.31 -15.23 4.72
CA SER A 420 -12.62 -15.35 3.28
C SER A 420 -12.45 -14.04 2.52
N GLY A 421 -12.18 -12.92 3.22
CA GLY A 421 -12.06 -11.59 2.63
C GLY A 421 -13.39 -10.95 2.23
N GLU A 422 -14.52 -11.42 2.77
CA GLU A 422 -15.84 -10.88 2.46
C GLU A 422 -16.04 -9.48 3.05
N PRO A 423 -16.84 -8.61 2.40
CA PRO A 423 -16.99 -7.24 2.83
C PRO A 423 -17.99 -6.98 3.96
N SER A 424 -18.67 -8.01 4.45
CA SER A 424 -19.73 -7.87 5.44
C SER A 424 -19.30 -8.26 6.86
N VAL A 425 -19.81 -7.51 7.83
CA VAL A 425 -19.80 -7.81 9.28
C VAL A 425 -21.22 -7.96 9.84
N SER A 426 -22.18 -8.32 8.98
CA SER A 426 -23.59 -8.48 9.32
C SER A 426 -23.81 -9.42 10.51
N GLU A 427 -23.02 -10.48 10.60
CA GLU A 427 -23.12 -11.51 11.62
C GLU A 427 -22.72 -10.97 13.00
N TYR A 428 -21.70 -10.11 13.09
CA TYR A 428 -21.34 -9.46 14.35
C TYR A 428 -22.40 -8.44 14.79
N SER A 429 -22.90 -7.65 13.84
CA SER A 429 -24.01 -6.73 14.11
C SER A 429 -25.23 -7.48 14.64
N GLU A 430 -25.49 -8.68 14.11
CA GLU A 430 -26.61 -9.51 14.56
C GLU A 430 -26.38 -10.11 15.95
N VAL A 431 -25.14 -10.49 16.29
CA VAL A 431 -24.77 -10.91 17.65
C VAL A 431 -25.03 -9.77 18.65
N ILE A 432 -24.52 -8.58 18.35
CA ILE A 432 -24.68 -7.41 19.22
C ILE A 432 -26.17 -7.10 19.38
N ARG A 433 -26.93 -7.04 18.27
CA ARG A 433 -28.36 -6.70 18.30
C ARG A 433 -29.20 -7.69 19.12
N ARG A 434 -28.97 -9.01 18.96
CA ARG A 434 -29.76 -10.05 19.64
C ARG A 434 -29.36 -10.28 21.09
N PHE A 435 -28.06 -10.26 21.38
CA PHE A 435 -27.54 -10.77 22.66
C PHE A 435 -27.03 -9.67 23.62
N PHE A 436 -26.79 -8.42 23.16
CA PHE A 436 -26.39 -7.33 24.06
C PHE A 436 -27.41 -7.02 25.17
N PRO A 437 -28.75 -6.99 24.91
CA PRO A 437 -29.74 -6.79 25.97
C PRO A 437 -29.77 -7.94 27.00
N ARG A 438 -29.35 -9.13 26.59
CA ARG A 438 -29.41 -10.39 27.33
C ARG A 438 -28.06 -10.80 27.94
N ARG A 439 -27.03 -9.96 27.83
CA ARG A 439 -25.65 -10.31 28.20
C ARG A 439 -25.46 -10.70 29.68
N PHE A 440 -26.37 -10.28 30.56
CA PHE A 440 -26.35 -10.65 31.98
C PHE A 440 -27.09 -11.97 32.28
N GLU A 441 -27.85 -12.50 31.32
CA GLU A 441 -28.51 -13.81 31.48
C GLU A 441 -27.50 -14.96 31.39
N ASP A 442 -26.44 -14.77 30.61
CA ASP A 442 -25.48 -15.81 30.29
C ASP A 442 -24.08 -15.30 29.99
N ARG A 443 -23.06 -15.97 30.55
CA ARG A 443 -21.66 -15.66 30.27
C ARG A 443 -21.33 -15.82 28.78
N GLU A 444 -21.94 -16.77 28.09
CA GLU A 444 -21.69 -16.98 26.66
C GLU A 444 -22.22 -15.84 25.79
N PHE A 445 -23.30 -15.20 26.21
CA PHE A 445 -23.81 -14.00 25.55
C PHE A 445 -22.86 -12.83 25.75
N LEU A 446 -22.41 -12.59 26.99
CA LEU A 446 -21.39 -11.55 27.26
C LEU A 446 -20.10 -11.80 26.45
N THR A 447 -19.63 -13.04 26.40
CA THR A 447 -18.44 -13.44 25.64
C THR A 447 -18.62 -13.19 24.14
N SER A 448 -19.75 -13.63 23.58
CA SER A 448 -20.04 -13.49 22.14
C SER A 448 -20.18 -12.03 21.72
N VAL A 449 -20.86 -11.20 22.53
CA VAL A 449 -21.04 -9.77 22.27
C VAL A 449 -19.73 -9.00 22.39
N LEU A 450 -18.89 -9.33 23.39
CA LEU A 450 -17.55 -8.75 23.55
C LEU A 450 -16.68 -9.06 22.32
N LEU A 451 -16.59 -10.34 21.92
CA LEU A 451 -15.77 -10.75 20.77
C LEU A 451 -16.30 -10.18 19.46
N ALA A 452 -17.62 -10.13 19.26
CA ALA A 452 -18.24 -9.50 18.09
C ALA A 452 -17.89 -8.01 18.01
N SER A 453 -18.01 -7.27 19.12
CA SER A 453 -17.68 -5.85 19.21
C SER A 453 -16.20 -5.58 18.91
N TYR A 454 -15.31 -6.37 19.52
CA TYR A 454 -13.87 -6.28 19.30
C TYR A 454 -13.49 -6.55 17.84
N ARG A 455 -13.97 -7.65 17.25
CA ARG A 455 -13.65 -8.06 15.87
C ARG A 455 -14.22 -7.10 14.83
N GLN A 456 -15.46 -6.63 15.06
CA GLN A 456 -16.08 -5.61 14.23
C GLN A 456 -15.32 -4.27 14.31
N GLY A 457 -14.90 -3.86 15.51
CA GLY A 457 -14.07 -2.68 15.71
C GLY A 457 -12.73 -2.75 14.97
N LYS A 458 -12.01 -3.88 15.08
CA LYS A 458 -10.78 -4.14 14.31
C LYS A 458 -11.06 -4.10 12.81
N PHE A 459 -12.12 -4.77 12.33
CA PHE A 459 -12.48 -4.78 10.91
C PHE A 459 -12.71 -3.37 10.35
N HIS A 460 -13.49 -2.55 11.05
CA HIS A 460 -13.71 -1.15 10.66
C HIS A 460 -12.40 -0.35 10.67
N ALA A 461 -11.54 -0.54 11.68
CA ALA A 461 -10.23 0.10 11.70
C ALA A 461 -9.32 -0.34 10.54
N GLY A 462 -9.37 -1.62 10.14
CA GLY A 462 -8.66 -2.14 8.98
C GLY A 462 -9.15 -1.53 7.64
N ARG A 463 -10.37 -0.99 7.62
CA ARG A 463 -10.98 -0.28 6.49
C ARG A 463 -10.95 1.23 6.60
N GLU A 464 -10.22 1.75 7.59
CA GLU A 464 -10.11 3.19 7.85
C GLU A 464 -11.45 3.87 8.20
N GLN A 465 -12.43 3.10 8.67
CA GLN A 465 -13.71 3.60 9.19
C GLN A 465 -13.56 3.93 10.68
N TRP A 466 -12.72 4.93 10.98
CA TRP A 466 -12.21 5.19 12.33
C TRP A 466 -13.29 5.48 13.37
N ALA A 467 -14.37 6.18 13.00
CA ALA A 467 -15.46 6.51 13.92
C ALA A 467 -16.23 5.26 14.38
N GLU A 468 -16.63 4.41 13.44
CA GLU A 468 -17.28 3.13 13.76
C GLU A 468 -16.32 2.19 14.51
N ALA A 469 -15.04 2.20 14.15
CA ALA A 469 -14.03 1.44 14.88
C ALA A 469 -13.95 1.86 16.36
N CYS A 470 -13.84 3.17 16.65
CA CYS A 470 -13.80 3.68 18.03
C CYS A 470 -15.04 3.27 18.83
N LYS A 471 -16.23 3.37 18.22
CA LYS A 471 -17.49 2.99 18.86
C LYS A 471 -17.50 1.52 19.28
N HIS A 472 -17.14 0.62 18.36
CA HIS A 472 -17.15 -0.83 18.63
C HIS A 472 -16.00 -1.26 19.56
N LEU A 473 -14.81 -0.67 19.45
CA LEU A 473 -13.69 -0.95 20.34
C LEU A 473 -13.94 -0.41 21.76
N GLY A 474 -14.54 0.78 21.89
CA GLY A 474 -14.96 1.34 23.18
C GLY A 474 -15.97 0.43 23.88
N MET A 475 -16.99 -0.03 23.14
CA MET A 475 -17.96 -1.01 23.65
C MET A 475 -17.28 -2.32 24.10
N ALA A 476 -16.29 -2.82 23.36
CA ALA A 476 -15.56 -4.02 23.76
C ALA A 476 -14.76 -3.83 25.07
N LEU A 477 -14.19 -2.64 25.31
CA LEU A 477 -13.49 -2.32 26.55
C LEU A 477 -14.45 -2.27 27.74
N GLU A 478 -15.62 -1.64 27.59
CA GLU A 478 -16.66 -1.59 28.62
C GLU A 478 -17.16 -3.00 28.99
N LEU A 479 -17.48 -3.82 27.98
CA LEU A 479 -17.88 -5.22 28.17
C LEU A 479 -16.77 -6.07 28.81
N GLY A 480 -15.51 -5.71 28.59
CA GLY A 480 -14.36 -6.33 29.23
C GLY A 480 -14.32 -6.13 30.74
N GLU A 481 -14.62 -4.91 31.20
CA GLU A 481 -14.74 -4.64 32.64
C GLU A 481 -15.94 -5.38 33.24
N GLU A 482 -17.08 -5.47 32.52
CA GLU A 482 -18.21 -6.31 32.95
C GLU A 482 -17.80 -7.78 33.10
N MET A 483 -16.99 -8.33 32.16
CA MET A 483 -16.51 -9.71 32.23
C MET A 483 -15.58 -9.95 33.44
N ARG A 484 -14.73 -8.98 33.79
CA ARG A 484 -13.83 -9.08 34.96
C ARG A 484 -14.58 -9.21 36.29
N LEU A 485 -15.78 -8.63 36.38
CA LEU A 485 -16.62 -8.73 37.58
C LEU A 485 -17.21 -10.14 37.79
N VAL A 486 -17.31 -10.92 36.71
CA VAL A 486 -17.83 -12.29 36.75
C VAL A 486 -16.68 -13.28 36.95
N GLU A 487 -15.74 -13.35 35.99
CA GLU A 487 -14.55 -14.20 36.01
C GLU A 487 -13.64 -13.82 34.83
N GLU A 488 -12.34 -13.61 35.05
CA GLU A 488 -11.39 -13.23 33.99
C GLU A 488 -10.86 -14.47 33.22
N PRO A 489 -11.30 -14.72 31.97
CA PRO A 489 -10.76 -15.83 31.20
C PRO A 489 -9.33 -15.52 30.71
N PRO A 490 -8.48 -16.54 30.46
CA PRO A 490 -7.05 -16.36 30.17
C PRO A 490 -6.75 -15.48 28.94
N TRP A 491 -7.65 -15.47 27.95
CA TRP A 491 -7.51 -14.69 26.71
C TRP A 491 -7.98 -13.23 26.84
N LEU A 492 -8.75 -12.87 27.89
CA LEU A 492 -9.37 -11.54 28.01
C LEU A 492 -8.32 -10.43 28.03
N ALA A 493 -7.22 -10.66 28.75
CA ALA A 493 -6.10 -9.74 28.83
C ALA A 493 -5.53 -9.37 27.46
N ALA A 494 -5.32 -10.37 26.59
CA ALA A 494 -4.81 -10.17 25.24
C ALA A 494 -5.78 -9.34 24.39
N VAL A 495 -7.08 -9.64 24.47
CA VAL A 495 -8.13 -8.91 23.75
C VAL A 495 -8.23 -7.46 24.21
N LEU A 496 -8.25 -7.20 25.52
CA LEU A 496 -8.39 -5.82 26.03
C LEU A 496 -7.15 -4.96 25.78
N VAL A 497 -5.95 -5.54 25.88
CA VAL A 497 -4.70 -4.84 25.55
C VAL A 497 -4.67 -4.44 24.08
N ASP A 498 -5.01 -5.36 23.16
CA ASP A 498 -5.06 -5.04 21.72
C ASP A 498 -6.22 -4.09 21.37
N ALA A 499 -7.40 -4.25 22.00
CA ALA A 499 -8.54 -3.36 21.79
C ALA A 499 -8.24 -1.92 22.22
N ALA A 500 -7.61 -1.74 23.40
CA ALA A 500 -7.21 -0.44 23.89
C ALA A 500 -6.14 0.19 22.99
N HIS A 501 -5.15 -0.58 22.56
CA HIS A 501 -4.15 -0.10 21.61
C HIS A 501 -4.78 0.34 20.27
N ALA A 502 -5.65 -0.50 19.70
CA ALA A 502 -6.34 -0.21 18.44
C ALA A 502 -7.27 1.00 18.55
N ALA A 503 -7.99 1.17 19.67
CA ALA A 503 -8.81 2.34 19.95
C ALA A 503 -7.96 3.61 20.01
N GLY A 504 -6.80 3.55 20.69
CA GLY A 504 -5.82 4.63 20.71
C GLY A 504 -5.39 5.05 19.30
N VAL A 505 -5.06 4.08 18.43
CA VAL A 505 -4.72 4.35 17.02
C VAL A 505 -5.88 4.98 16.25
N CYS A 506 -7.11 4.52 16.46
CA CYS A 506 -8.28 5.09 15.78
C CYS A 506 -8.54 6.54 16.22
N CYS A 507 -8.41 6.83 17.53
CA CYS A 507 -8.47 8.19 18.07
C CYS A 507 -7.36 9.09 17.51
N GLN A 508 -6.14 8.57 17.30
CA GLN A 508 -5.06 9.31 16.65
C GLN A 508 -5.42 9.77 15.23
N GLU A 509 -6.07 8.90 14.45
CA GLU A 509 -6.48 9.22 13.08
C GLU A 509 -7.63 10.23 13.04
N LEU A 510 -8.57 10.13 13.98
CA LEU A 510 -9.65 11.10 14.15
C LEU A 510 -9.16 12.45 14.71
N GLY A 511 -7.92 12.50 15.21
CA GLY A 511 -7.36 13.69 15.83
C GLY A 511 -7.74 13.90 17.30
N TRP A 512 -8.36 12.90 17.94
CA TRP A 512 -8.74 12.90 19.35
C TRP A 512 -7.57 12.47 20.23
N ASP A 513 -6.47 13.25 20.24
CA ASP A 513 -5.23 12.83 20.91
C ASP A 513 -5.35 12.62 22.41
N ASP A 514 -6.16 13.42 23.10
CA ASP A 514 -6.32 13.28 24.55
C ASP A 514 -6.97 11.93 24.89
N THR A 515 -8.04 11.58 24.16
CA THR A 515 -8.67 10.26 24.21
C THR A 515 -7.71 9.15 23.80
N ALA A 516 -6.89 9.37 22.77
CA ALA A 516 -5.89 8.40 22.33
C ALA A 516 -4.87 8.09 23.43
N VAL A 517 -4.34 9.12 24.11
CA VAL A 517 -3.40 8.94 25.22
C VAL A 517 -4.01 8.13 26.35
N ASN A 518 -5.29 8.33 26.66
CA ASN A 518 -5.99 7.55 27.68
C ASN A 518 -6.11 6.07 27.27
N HIS A 519 -6.48 5.77 26.03
CA HIS A 519 -6.53 4.40 25.53
C HIS A 519 -5.14 3.72 25.52
N PHE A 520 -4.07 4.42 25.13
CA PHE A 520 -2.71 3.87 25.23
C PHE A 520 -2.28 3.64 26.68
N ALA A 521 -2.64 4.52 27.61
CA ALA A 521 -2.37 4.32 29.02
C ALA A 521 -3.10 3.07 29.56
N MET A 522 -4.35 2.84 29.16
CA MET A 522 -5.09 1.62 29.47
C MET A 522 -4.38 0.37 28.92
N ALA A 523 -3.92 0.41 27.67
CA ALA A 523 -3.18 -0.71 27.06
C ALA A 523 -1.87 -1.01 27.80
N CYS A 524 -1.08 0.03 28.15
CA CYS A 524 0.14 -0.12 28.92
C CYS A 524 -0.12 -0.71 30.31
N ALA A 525 -1.10 -0.19 31.05
CA ALA A 525 -1.43 -0.67 32.38
C ALA A 525 -1.85 -2.15 32.36
N ALA A 526 -2.62 -2.56 31.36
CA ALA A 526 -3.01 -3.95 31.19
C ALA A 526 -1.84 -4.86 30.72
N ALA A 527 -0.84 -4.33 30.01
CA ALA A 527 0.33 -5.12 29.60
C ALA A 527 1.39 -5.28 30.71
N GLN A 528 1.58 -4.28 31.57
CA GLN A 528 2.69 -4.20 32.54
C GLN A 528 2.76 -5.33 33.56
N ALA A 529 1.62 -5.91 33.93
CA ALA A 529 1.55 -6.99 34.92
C ALA A 529 1.81 -8.38 34.32
N ARG A 530 2.10 -8.48 33.02
CA ARG A 530 2.05 -9.75 32.27
C ARG A 530 3.37 -10.07 31.58
N GLU A 531 3.73 -11.36 31.56
CA GLU A 531 4.87 -11.89 30.83
C GLU A 531 4.46 -12.30 29.41
N GLY A 532 5.38 -12.22 28.45
CA GLY A 532 5.13 -12.58 27.05
C GLY A 532 5.69 -11.56 26.06
N ILE A 533 5.99 -12.02 24.84
CA ILE A 533 6.56 -11.15 23.79
C ILE A 533 5.47 -10.23 23.23
N GLY A 534 4.24 -10.74 23.08
CA GLY A 534 3.09 -9.95 22.62
C GLY A 534 2.78 -8.75 23.52
N PHE A 535 2.67 -8.96 24.83
CA PHE A 535 2.37 -7.89 25.79
C PHE A 535 3.44 -6.79 25.79
N ARG A 536 4.72 -7.16 25.75
CA ARG A 536 5.82 -6.19 25.67
C ARG A 536 5.81 -5.40 24.36
N ALA A 537 5.46 -6.05 23.25
CA ALA A 537 5.35 -5.39 21.97
C ALA A 537 4.19 -4.38 21.92
N VAL A 538 3.03 -4.72 22.48
CA VAL A 538 1.88 -3.79 22.60
C VAL A 538 2.17 -2.66 23.58
N GLU A 539 2.84 -2.92 24.70
CA GLU A 539 3.28 -1.86 25.62
C GLU A 539 4.21 -0.87 24.91
N ALA A 540 5.23 -1.36 24.20
CA ALA A 540 6.16 -0.53 23.46
C ALA A 540 5.48 0.30 22.35
N ALA A 541 4.56 -0.31 21.59
CA ALA A 541 3.78 0.39 20.58
C ALA A 541 2.85 1.44 21.21
N SER A 542 2.20 1.13 22.33
CA SER A 542 1.32 2.06 23.04
C SER A 542 2.09 3.24 23.64
N LEU A 543 3.29 3.02 24.18
CA LEU A 543 4.19 4.10 24.59
C LEU A 543 4.56 4.99 23.39
N CYS A 544 4.86 4.42 22.22
CA CYS A 544 5.10 5.21 21.00
C CYS A 544 3.89 6.06 20.61
N GLY A 545 2.68 5.50 20.70
CA GLY A 545 1.42 6.20 20.50
C GLY A 545 1.26 7.37 21.48
N THR A 546 1.54 7.15 22.75
CA THR A 546 1.54 8.20 23.79
C THR A 546 2.53 9.31 23.49
N ILE A 547 3.79 8.98 23.15
CA ILE A 547 4.82 9.99 22.81
C ILE A 547 4.33 10.87 21.65
N PHE A 548 3.74 10.26 20.61
CA PHE A 548 3.20 10.99 19.46
C PHE A 548 2.04 11.91 19.86
N SER A 549 1.01 11.37 20.52
CA SER A 549 -0.22 12.12 20.81
C SER A 549 -0.01 13.19 21.88
N ALA A 550 0.75 12.89 22.95
CA ALA A 550 1.11 13.89 23.94
C ALA A 550 2.03 14.97 23.34
N GLY A 551 2.96 14.59 22.44
CA GLY A 551 3.78 15.54 21.69
C GLY A 551 2.95 16.48 20.81
N ARG A 552 1.92 15.96 20.13
CA ARG A 552 0.99 16.74 19.30
C ARG A 552 0.06 17.64 20.10
N LEU A 553 -0.33 17.23 21.32
CA LEU A 553 -1.13 18.03 22.26
C LEU A 553 -0.36 19.18 22.90
N GLY A 554 0.98 19.19 22.81
CA GLY A 554 1.82 20.12 23.57
C GLY A 554 2.10 19.67 25.01
N ALA A 555 1.65 18.47 25.40
CA ALA A 555 1.97 17.85 26.69
C ALA A 555 3.37 17.22 26.65
N HIS A 556 4.39 18.05 26.45
CA HIS A 556 5.76 17.62 26.16
C HIS A 556 6.39 16.78 27.27
N GLU A 557 6.15 17.12 28.54
CA GLU A 557 6.66 16.36 29.70
C GLU A 557 6.13 14.93 29.69
N ARG A 558 4.80 14.76 29.58
CA ARG A 558 4.15 13.44 29.50
C ARG A 558 4.66 12.62 28.32
N ALA A 559 4.95 13.25 27.18
CA ALA A 559 5.54 12.59 26.03
C ALA A 559 6.99 12.13 26.30
N LEU A 560 7.80 12.95 26.96
CA LEU A 560 9.19 12.62 27.29
C LEU A 560 9.29 11.56 28.40
N GLU A 561 8.38 11.58 29.38
CA GLU A 561 8.24 10.52 30.38
C GLU A 561 7.94 9.16 29.73
N ALA A 562 6.99 9.12 28.80
CA ALA A 562 6.69 7.91 28.03
C ALA A 562 7.90 7.44 27.18
N ALA A 563 8.70 8.37 26.65
CA ALA A 563 9.93 8.04 25.93
C ALA A 563 11.01 7.46 26.86
N MET A 564 11.15 7.98 28.07
CA MET A 564 12.05 7.43 29.09
C MET A 564 11.61 6.03 29.51
N GLU A 565 10.31 5.80 29.69
CA GLU A 565 9.76 4.47 29.97
C GLU A 565 10.13 3.48 28.87
N LEU A 566 9.88 3.84 27.61
CA LEU A 566 10.21 3.01 26.45
C LEU A 566 11.72 2.71 26.39
N ALA A 567 12.58 3.69 26.68
CA ALA A 567 14.02 3.53 26.71
C ALA A 567 14.47 2.54 27.81
N ARG A 568 13.84 2.55 29.00
CA ARG A 568 14.15 1.57 30.05
C ARG A 568 13.84 0.14 29.61
N ARG A 569 12.75 -0.06 28.85
CA ARG A 569 12.32 -1.39 28.35
C ARG A 569 13.23 -1.94 27.25
N ALA A 570 13.91 -1.06 26.53
CA ALA A 570 14.84 -1.41 25.46
C ALA A 570 16.14 -2.11 25.92
N ASN A 571 16.45 -2.12 27.22
CA ASN A 571 17.63 -2.80 27.78
C ASN A 571 17.38 -4.28 28.15
N THR A 572 16.33 -4.90 27.60
CA THR A 572 15.96 -6.30 27.90
C THR A 572 16.27 -7.22 26.70
N PRO A 573 16.48 -8.54 26.91
CA PRO A 573 16.74 -9.48 25.82
C PRO A 573 15.59 -9.60 24.80
N ALA A 574 14.38 -9.11 25.13
CA ALA A 574 13.23 -9.02 24.22
C ALA A 574 13.28 -7.79 23.28
N ALA A 575 14.31 -6.94 23.34
CA ALA A 575 14.39 -5.71 22.57
C ALA A 575 14.42 -5.93 21.04
N ALA A 576 14.85 -7.11 20.56
CA ALA A 576 14.91 -7.42 19.13
C ALA A 576 13.51 -7.40 18.47
N SER A 577 12.48 -7.91 19.14
CA SER A 577 11.09 -7.93 18.62
C SER A 577 10.40 -6.56 18.67
N MET A 578 10.99 -5.59 19.37
CA MET A 578 10.46 -4.23 19.58
C MET A 578 11.32 -3.13 18.92
N ALA A 579 12.36 -3.50 18.17
CA ALA A 579 13.39 -2.57 17.70
C ALA A 579 12.80 -1.39 16.90
N ALA A 580 11.80 -1.65 16.05
CA ALA A 580 11.17 -0.62 15.25
C ALA A 580 10.37 0.40 16.09
N ALA A 581 9.68 -0.07 17.15
CA ALA A 581 8.97 0.79 18.09
C ALA A 581 9.92 1.66 18.90
N ILE A 582 11.01 1.08 19.39
CA ILE A 582 12.03 1.84 20.14
C ILE A 582 12.61 2.98 19.28
N VAL A 583 12.97 2.68 18.03
CA VAL A 583 13.51 3.69 17.10
C VAL A 583 12.47 4.76 16.76
N LEU A 584 11.22 4.36 16.52
CA LEU A 584 10.13 5.29 16.23
C LEU A 584 9.82 6.21 17.43
N GLY A 585 9.72 5.64 18.63
CA GLY A 585 9.51 6.40 19.86
C GLY A 585 10.65 7.39 20.13
N ALA A 586 11.90 7.00 19.85
CA ALA A 586 13.04 7.91 19.92
C ALA A 586 12.97 9.05 18.89
N ALA A 587 12.56 8.76 17.65
CA ALA A 587 12.36 9.79 16.63
C ALA A 587 11.23 10.77 17.02
N ASN A 588 10.13 10.27 17.55
CA ASN A 588 9.01 11.10 18.04
C ASN A 588 9.42 11.91 19.27
N ALA A 589 10.19 11.35 20.20
CA ALA A 589 10.71 12.08 21.36
C ALA A 589 11.66 13.21 20.94
N ALA A 590 12.53 12.97 19.95
CA ALA A 590 13.42 13.99 19.42
C ALA A 590 12.64 15.12 18.71
N ALA A 591 11.55 14.79 18.01
CA ALA A 591 10.63 15.79 17.48
C ALA A 591 9.93 16.58 18.60
N THR A 592 9.44 15.91 19.66
CA THR A 592 8.85 16.54 20.84
C THR A 592 9.81 17.52 21.52
N LEU A 593 11.10 17.19 21.64
CA LEU A 593 12.12 18.13 22.14
C LEU A 593 12.21 19.39 21.28
N GLY A 594 12.08 19.24 19.95
CA GLY A 594 12.03 20.36 19.01
C GLY A 594 10.81 21.26 19.24
N LEU A 595 9.64 20.67 19.47
CA LEU A 595 8.39 21.38 19.78
C LEU A 595 8.47 22.13 21.12
N ALA A 596 9.07 21.51 22.12
CA ALA A 596 9.31 22.12 23.44
C ALA A 596 10.35 23.26 23.41
N GLY A 597 10.95 23.55 22.25
CA GLY A 597 11.96 24.61 22.10
C GLY A 597 13.38 24.20 22.48
N HIS A 598 13.62 22.94 22.85
CA HIS A 598 14.96 22.40 23.17
C HIS A 598 15.73 22.01 21.90
N THR A 599 15.91 22.96 20.98
CA THR A 599 16.42 22.73 19.62
C THR A 599 17.82 22.13 19.58
N SER A 600 18.72 22.50 20.50
CA SER A 600 20.06 21.91 20.59
C SER A 600 20.04 20.42 20.97
N GLN A 601 19.18 20.04 21.93
CA GLN A 601 19.04 18.65 22.35
C GLN A 601 18.34 17.81 21.27
N ALA A 602 17.31 18.38 20.63
CA ALA A 602 16.63 17.76 19.50
C ALA A 602 17.59 17.51 18.33
N ALA A 603 18.44 18.48 17.98
CA ALA A 603 19.43 18.34 16.90
C ALA A 603 20.45 17.23 17.21
N ALA A 604 20.93 17.16 18.46
CA ALA A 604 21.84 16.11 18.88
C ALA A 604 21.19 14.72 18.81
N ALA A 605 19.95 14.58 19.31
CA ALA A 605 19.19 13.33 19.27
C ALA A 605 18.92 12.86 17.83
N LEU A 606 18.47 13.77 16.96
CA LEU A 606 18.23 13.47 15.54
C LEU A 606 19.53 13.10 14.81
N GLY A 607 20.65 13.77 15.11
CA GLY A 607 21.96 13.43 14.56
C GLY A 607 22.41 12.01 14.89
N VAL A 608 22.27 11.59 16.16
CA VAL A 608 22.57 10.21 16.60
C VAL A 608 21.67 9.19 15.89
N LEU A 609 20.37 9.48 15.80
CA LEU A 609 19.42 8.60 15.10
C LEU A 609 19.73 8.49 13.61
N ARG A 610 20.12 9.59 12.95
CA ARG A 610 20.51 9.59 11.53
C ARG A 610 21.71 8.70 11.27
N GLU A 611 22.73 8.78 12.13
CA GLU A 611 23.91 7.91 12.02
C GLU A 611 23.53 6.43 12.23
N ARG A 612 22.68 6.14 13.21
CA ARG A 612 22.18 4.78 13.47
C ARG A 612 21.35 4.20 12.32
N LEU A 613 20.63 5.06 11.60
CA LEU A 613 19.76 4.68 10.47
C LEU A 613 20.43 4.86 9.10
N ALA A 614 21.73 5.10 9.06
CA ALA A 614 22.48 5.21 7.82
C ALA A 614 22.42 3.90 7.01
N GLY A 615 22.16 4.01 5.71
CA GLY A 615 22.14 2.85 4.81
C GLY A 615 20.91 1.92 4.89
N VAL A 616 19.98 2.16 5.81
CA VAL A 616 18.76 1.33 5.92
C VAL A 616 17.84 1.56 4.71
N LYS A 617 17.39 0.45 4.11
CA LYS A 617 16.47 0.45 2.95
C LYS A 617 15.15 -0.27 3.23
N GLU A 618 15.03 -0.94 4.37
CA GLU A 618 13.87 -1.74 4.75
C GLU A 618 12.85 -0.91 5.52
N SER A 619 11.58 -1.13 5.20
CA SER A 619 10.43 -0.56 5.91
C SER A 619 10.22 -1.29 7.25
N PRO A 620 9.87 -0.63 8.38
CA PRO A 620 9.53 0.79 8.56
C PRO A 620 10.73 1.73 8.79
N HIS A 621 11.94 1.18 8.88
CA HIS A 621 13.12 1.95 9.28
C HIS A 621 13.54 2.97 8.24
N PHE A 622 13.30 2.70 6.96
CA PHE A 622 13.55 3.63 5.86
C PHE A 622 12.70 4.92 5.98
N GLU A 623 11.43 4.78 6.34
CA GLU A 623 10.49 5.88 6.56
C GLU A 623 10.89 6.68 7.80
N ILE A 624 11.26 6.00 8.89
CA ILE A 624 11.76 6.65 10.10
C ILE A 624 13.05 7.42 9.81
N ALA A 625 13.98 6.84 9.03
CA ALA A 625 15.23 7.50 8.64
C ALA A 625 14.97 8.77 7.82
N ALA A 626 14.02 8.71 6.88
CA ALA A 626 13.63 9.87 6.08
C ALA A 626 13.02 10.98 6.96
N ALA A 627 12.11 10.63 7.89
CA ALA A 627 11.51 11.59 8.80
C ALA A 627 12.53 12.21 9.78
N VAL A 628 13.45 11.41 10.33
CA VAL A 628 14.55 11.90 11.18
C VAL A 628 15.39 12.93 10.43
N ALA A 629 15.81 12.62 9.20
CA ALA A 629 16.61 13.55 8.40
C ALA A 629 15.84 14.83 8.03
N CYS A 630 14.53 14.74 7.77
CA CYS A 630 13.66 15.88 7.50
C CYS A 630 13.44 16.76 8.75
N ASN A 631 13.18 16.15 9.91
CA ASN A 631 13.03 16.86 11.17
C ASN A 631 14.34 17.54 11.59
N GLU A 632 15.50 16.93 11.32
CA GLU A 632 16.82 17.52 11.61
C GLU A 632 16.98 18.87 10.89
N VAL A 633 16.55 18.99 9.63
CA VAL A 633 16.55 20.27 8.90
C VAL A 633 15.71 21.32 9.62
N THR A 634 14.46 20.99 9.97
CA THR A 634 13.55 21.92 10.64
C THR A 634 14.10 22.38 11.99
N VAL A 635 14.70 21.48 12.77
CA VAL A 635 15.29 21.79 14.08
C VAL A 635 16.56 22.66 13.92
N LEU A 636 17.43 22.36 12.95
CA LEU A 636 18.61 23.17 12.68
C LEU A 636 18.24 24.60 12.26
N ASP A 637 17.23 24.75 11.42
CA ASP A 637 16.69 26.06 11.05
C ASP A 637 16.08 26.80 12.27
N ALA A 638 15.36 26.09 13.14
CA ALA A 638 14.83 26.66 14.38
C ALA A 638 15.93 27.04 15.39
N ALA A 639 17.07 26.34 15.37
CA ALA A 639 18.26 26.64 16.18
C ALA A 639 19.11 27.79 15.61
N GLY A 640 18.77 28.35 14.46
CA GLY A 640 19.57 29.38 13.77
C GLY A 640 20.82 28.84 13.04
N ARG A 641 21.00 27.53 12.95
CA ARG A 641 22.13 26.85 12.28
C ARG A 641 21.85 26.66 10.79
N HIS A 642 21.59 27.75 10.09
CA HIS A 642 21.00 27.73 8.76
C HIS A 642 21.88 27.14 7.65
N GLU A 643 23.21 27.34 7.72
CA GLU A 643 24.12 26.75 6.73
C GLU A 643 24.12 25.23 6.81
N GLU A 644 24.12 24.70 8.04
CA GLU A 644 24.01 23.26 8.29
C GLU A 644 22.63 22.73 7.85
N ALA A 645 21.55 23.47 8.12
CA ALA A 645 20.21 23.12 7.66
C ALA A 645 20.13 23.07 6.12
N ALA A 646 20.73 24.02 5.42
CA ALA A 646 20.78 24.06 3.95
C ALA A 646 21.60 22.90 3.37
N ALA A 647 22.76 22.59 3.97
CA ALA A 647 23.57 21.44 3.57
C ALA A 647 22.82 20.12 3.80
N ARG A 648 22.16 19.98 4.95
CA ARG A 648 21.33 18.81 5.27
C ARG A 648 20.15 18.68 4.32
N MET A 649 19.47 19.77 4.00
CA MET A 649 18.37 19.78 3.05
C MET A 649 18.82 19.33 1.65
N ALA A 650 20.01 19.75 1.20
CA ALA A 650 20.58 19.29 -0.07
C ALA A 650 20.84 17.77 -0.08
N GLU A 651 21.37 17.21 1.03
CA GLU A 651 21.55 15.76 1.19
C GLU A 651 20.21 15.02 1.17
N VAL A 652 19.21 15.51 1.91
CA VAL A 652 17.86 14.94 1.95
C VAL A 652 17.24 14.93 0.56
N ARG A 653 17.33 16.05 -0.19
CA ARG A 653 16.86 16.13 -1.58
C ARG A 653 17.56 15.12 -2.48
N ALA A 654 18.89 15.00 -2.39
CA ALA A 654 19.66 14.07 -3.20
C ALA A 654 19.33 12.61 -2.90
N ARG A 655 19.24 12.25 -1.61
CA ARG A 655 18.95 10.88 -1.17
C ARG A 655 17.51 10.45 -1.46
N LEU A 656 16.55 11.36 -1.36
CA LEU A 656 15.13 11.08 -1.55
C LEU A 656 14.64 11.44 -2.97
N ALA A 657 15.55 11.86 -3.87
CA ALA A 657 15.23 12.23 -5.25
C ALA A 657 14.65 11.04 -6.04
N GLY A 658 13.33 11.05 -6.25
CA GLY A 658 12.62 10.04 -7.05
C GLY A 658 11.91 8.96 -6.25
N SER A 659 11.93 9.02 -4.91
CA SER A 659 11.06 8.17 -4.10
C SER A 659 9.59 8.48 -4.38
N LEU A 660 8.80 7.45 -4.68
CA LEU A 660 7.35 7.50 -4.81
C LEU A 660 6.64 7.01 -3.53
N HIS A 661 7.40 6.72 -2.48
CA HIS A 661 6.85 6.26 -1.20
C HIS A 661 6.17 7.41 -0.47
N LEU A 662 4.84 7.38 -0.35
CA LEU A 662 4.02 8.49 0.16
C LEU A 662 4.44 8.98 1.57
N PRO A 663 4.74 8.11 2.55
CA PRO A 663 5.33 8.52 3.82
C PRO A 663 6.60 9.37 3.67
N VAL A 664 7.51 8.96 2.78
CA VAL A 664 8.78 9.67 2.54
C VAL A 664 8.54 11.00 1.83
N LEU A 665 7.62 11.03 0.87
CA LEU A 665 7.19 12.26 0.21
C LEU A 665 6.59 13.24 1.21
N SER A 666 5.79 12.77 2.16
CA SER A 666 5.22 13.60 3.21
C SER A 666 6.30 14.23 4.10
N ALA A 667 7.30 13.46 4.50
CA ALA A 667 8.43 13.95 5.31
C ALA A 667 9.21 15.03 4.56
N LEU A 668 9.50 14.77 3.29
CA LEU A 668 10.20 15.71 2.42
C LEU A 668 9.40 17.01 2.23
N CYS A 669 8.09 16.92 1.98
CA CYS A 669 7.26 18.12 1.80
C CYS A 669 7.22 18.98 3.06
N ALA A 670 7.08 18.37 4.24
CA ALA A 670 7.09 19.06 5.52
C ALA A 670 8.39 19.85 5.75
N ALA A 671 9.54 19.22 5.50
CA ALA A 671 10.84 19.87 5.61
C ALA A 671 11.02 20.99 4.56
N GLU A 672 10.61 20.75 3.31
CA GLU A 672 10.71 21.74 2.22
C GLU A 672 9.89 22.99 2.51
N CYS A 673 8.64 22.80 2.98
CA CYS A 673 7.79 23.90 3.43
C CYS A 673 8.43 24.69 4.57
N SER A 674 8.94 24.00 5.60
CA SER A 674 9.57 24.64 6.77
C SER A 674 10.82 25.43 6.39
N HIS A 675 11.67 24.84 5.55
CA HIS A 675 12.88 25.46 5.07
C HIS A 675 12.57 26.69 4.19
N ALA A 676 11.58 26.60 3.30
CA ALA A 676 11.14 27.71 2.46
C ALA A 676 10.59 28.89 3.29
N ILE A 677 9.80 28.62 4.34
CA ILE A 677 9.32 29.66 5.26
C ILE A 677 10.50 30.36 5.95
N THR A 678 11.50 29.60 6.42
CA THR A 678 12.71 30.17 7.03
C THR A 678 13.48 31.05 6.05
N LEU A 679 13.68 30.60 4.81
CA LEU A 679 14.30 31.40 3.75
C LEU A 679 13.53 32.71 3.51
N ALA A 680 12.20 32.65 3.45
CA ALA A 680 11.37 33.84 3.27
C ALA A 680 11.51 34.84 4.43
N THR A 681 11.58 34.36 5.67
CA THR A 681 11.81 35.24 6.84
C THR A 681 13.17 35.94 6.83
N ARG A 682 14.15 35.40 6.10
CA ARG A 682 15.50 35.95 5.96
C ARG A 682 15.67 36.89 4.77
N GLY A 683 14.58 37.20 4.05
CA GLY A 683 14.60 38.05 2.87
C GLY A 683 14.82 37.31 1.55
N GLU A 684 14.90 35.98 1.54
CA GLU A 684 15.03 35.15 0.33
C GLU A 684 13.67 34.61 -0.16
N ALA A 685 12.60 35.41 -0.04
CA ALA A 685 11.24 34.99 -0.38
C ALA A 685 11.09 34.49 -1.83
N ARG A 686 11.82 35.09 -2.77
CA ARG A 686 11.79 34.68 -4.18
C ARG A 686 12.34 33.27 -4.40
N ARG A 687 13.47 32.96 -3.80
CA ARG A 687 14.10 31.63 -3.87
C ARG A 687 13.21 30.58 -3.20
N ALA A 688 12.55 30.95 -2.11
CA ALA A 688 11.59 30.11 -1.41
C ALA A 688 10.35 29.80 -2.27
N SER A 689 9.77 30.81 -2.94
CA SER A 689 8.58 30.61 -3.78
C SER A 689 8.90 29.73 -4.99
N GLU A 690 10.05 29.94 -5.65
CA GLU A 690 10.54 29.09 -6.75
C GLU A 690 10.71 27.62 -6.34
N ALA A 691 11.27 27.36 -5.15
CA ALA A 691 11.42 26.01 -4.63
C ALA A 691 10.05 25.33 -4.38
N LEU A 692 9.10 26.05 -3.79
CA LEU A 692 7.75 25.53 -3.51
C LEU A 692 6.93 25.32 -4.79
N PHE A 693 7.08 26.17 -5.81
CA PHE A 693 6.49 25.95 -7.13
C PHE A 693 7.02 24.66 -7.78
N ALA A 694 8.34 24.45 -7.75
CA ALA A 694 8.96 23.23 -8.28
C ALA A 694 8.50 21.98 -7.52
N LEU A 695 8.36 22.07 -6.19
CA LEU A 695 7.82 20.98 -5.37
C LEU A 695 6.37 20.69 -5.73
N ARG A 696 5.51 21.72 -5.83
CA ARG A 696 4.10 21.59 -6.22
C ARG A 696 3.96 20.94 -7.58
N GLU A 697 4.74 21.37 -8.57
CA GLU A 697 4.74 20.80 -9.92
C GLU A 697 5.21 19.33 -9.92
N ARG A 698 6.25 19.01 -9.13
CA ARG A 698 6.70 17.62 -8.95
C ARG A 698 5.61 16.75 -8.34
N LEU A 699 4.93 17.22 -7.29
CA LEU A 699 3.82 16.50 -6.67
C LEU A 699 2.63 16.35 -7.63
N GLY A 700 2.35 17.36 -8.45
CA GLY A 700 1.35 17.27 -9.54
C GLY A 700 1.70 16.19 -10.55
N ARG A 701 2.96 16.08 -10.97
CA ARG A 701 3.45 14.98 -11.82
C ARG A 701 3.35 13.61 -11.13
N VAL A 702 3.64 13.52 -9.84
CA VAL A 702 3.50 12.29 -9.05
C VAL A 702 2.03 11.89 -8.92
N TRP A 703 1.13 12.86 -8.74
CA TRP A 703 -0.31 12.66 -8.69
C TRP A 703 -0.85 12.08 -9.99
N LEU A 704 -0.45 12.67 -11.12
CA LEU A 704 -0.81 12.18 -12.46
C LEU A 704 -0.31 10.75 -12.73
N ARG A 705 0.80 10.32 -12.10
CA ARG A 705 1.35 8.98 -12.23
C ARG A 705 0.64 7.98 -11.31
N LEU A 706 0.57 8.27 -10.01
CA LEU A 706 0.17 7.28 -9.01
C LEU A 706 -1.35 7.17 -8.75
N ASP A 707 -2.18 8.10 -9.25
CA ASP A 707 -3.57 8.31 -8.76
C ASP A 707 -3.61 8.23 -7.23
N ALA A 708 -2.60 8.88 -6.63
CA ALA A 708 -2.40 8.79 -5.20
C ALA A 708 -3.59 9.47 -4.52
N GLY A 709 -4.29 8.70 -3.69
CA GLY A 709 -5.51 9.08 -3.00
C GLY A 709 -5.37 10.29 -2.06
N ALA A 710 -6.32 10.41 -1.12
CA ALA A 710 -6.44 11.51 -0.14
C ALA A 710 -5.09 12.04 0.41
N GLY A 711 -4.14 11.15 0.67
CA GLY A 711 -2.81 11.50 1.18
C GLY A 711 -1.98 12.46 0.30
N LEU A 712 -1.96 12.33 -1.03
CA LEU A 712 -1.16 13.23 -1.89
C LEU A 712 -1.85 14.58 -2.09
N ILE A 713 -3.18 14.58 -2.11
CA ILE A 713 -3.99 15.80 -2.12
C ILE A 713 -3.70 16.64 -0.88
N ALA A 714 -3.68 16.02 0.30
CA ALA A 714 -3.31 16.70 1.55
C ALA A 714 -1.89 17.32 1.49
N LEU A 715 -0.93 16.66 0.83
CA LEU A 715 0.42 17.21 0.61
C LEU A 715 0.40 18.42 -0.33
N LEU A 716 -0.31 18.33 -1.44
CA LEU A 716 -0.46 19.45 -2.39
C LEU A 716 -1.13 20.67 -1.72
N SER A 717 -2.20 20.47 -0.95
CA SER A 717 -2.84 21.54 -0.18
C SER A 717 -1.88 22.14 0.85
N GLY A 718 -1.08 21.30 1.50
CA GLY A 718 0.00 21.71 2.40
C GLY A 718 1.04 22.63 1.77
N VAL A 719 1.58 22.20 0.63
CA VAL A 719 2.57 22.98 -0.13
C VAL A 719 1.97 24.27 -0.63
N SER A 720 0.70 24.25 -1.07
CA SER A 720 0.00 25.44 -1.56
C SER A 720 -0.25 26.47 -0.45
N TYR A 721 -0.53 26.03 0.77
CA TYR A 721 -0.60 26.90 1.95
C TYR A 721 0.76 27.53 2.27
N SER A 722 1.84 26.75 2.35
CA SER A 722 3.17 27.31 2.62
C SER A 722 3.62 28.27 1.51
N LEU A 723 3.27 27.96 0.25
CA LEU A 723 3.51 28.83 -0.89
C LEU A 723 2.77 30.16 -0.74
N SER A 724 1.52 30.17 -0.27
CA SER A 724 0.78 31.41 -0.04
C SER A 724 1.47 32.29 1.02
N CYS A 725 1.92 31.70 2.14
CA CYS A 725 2.67 32.44 3.17
C CYS A 725 3.97 33.07 2.65
N VAL A 726 4.67 32.40 1.73
CA VAL A 726 5.88 32.93 1.10
C VAL A 726 5.54 34.03 0.10
N LEU A 727 4.49 33.85 -0.72
CA LEU A 727 4.03 34.83 -1.70
C LEU A 727 3.49 36.11 -1.06
N GLU A 728 2.82 36.01 0.10
CA GLU A 728 2.40 37.16 0.91
C GLU A 728 3.59 38.06 1.26
N ARG A 729 4.71 37.47 1.70
CA ARG A 729 5.95 38.22 2.02
C ARG A 729 6.66 38.79 0.79
N GLU A 730 6.52 38.13 -0.36
CA GLU A 730 7.02 38.63 -1.65
C GLU A 730 6.15 39.80 -2.18
N GLY A 731 4.96 40.02 -1.61
CA GLY A 731 3.99 41.02 -2.06
C GLY A 731 3.08 40.55 -3.20
N ARG A 732 3.08 39.25 -3.53
CA ARG A 732 2.29 38.64 -4.63
C ARG A 732 0.95 38.11 -4.12
N VAL A 733 0.13 39.02 -3.59
CA VAL A 733 -1.12 38.70 -2.87
C VAL A 733 -2.15 37.96 -3.73
N ASP A 734 -2.27 38.28 -5.02
CA ASP A 734 -3.19 37.59 -5.94
C ASP A 734 -2.82 36.12 -6.18
N GLU A 735 -1.52 35.82 -6.25
CA GLU A 735 -1.03 34.45 -6.41
C GLU A 735 -1.15 33.66 -5.11
N ALA A 736 -0.98 34.32 -3.95
CA ALA A 736 -1.26 33.73 -2.65
C ALA A 736 -2.75 33.34 -2.52
N ARG A 737 -3.66 34.22 -2.97
CA ARG A 737 -5.10 33.92 -3.06
C ARG A 737 -5.38 32.70 -3.94
N ALA A 738 -4.76 32.63 -5.12
CA ALA A 738 -4.94 31.51 -6.05
C ALA A 738 -4.45 30.18 -5.46
N ALA A 739 -3.30 30.18 -4.77
CA ALA A 739 -2.77 29.00 -4.11
C ALA A 739 -3.69 28.49 -2.98
N LEU A 740 -4.30 29.39 -2.19
CA LEU A 740 -5.26 29.04 -1.15
C LEU A 740 -6.59 28.51 -1.72
N ALA A 741 -7.07 29.11 -2.80
CA ALA A 741 -8.26 28.62 -3.51
C ALA A 741 -8.04 27.21 -4.08
N GLU A 742 -6.87 26.95 -4.68
CA GLU A 742 -6.46 25.62 -5.16
C GLU A 742 -6.42 24.60 -4.00
N ALA A 743 -5.84 24.98 -2.85
CA ALA A 743 -5.76 24.13 -1.66
C ALA A 743 -7.16 23.74 -1.14
N SER A 744 -8.12 24.66 -1.26
CA SER A 744 -9.52 24.49 -0.83
C SER A 744 -10.31 23.59 -1.78
N LEU A 745 -10.24 23.88 -3.09
CA LEU A 745 -10.96 23.13 -4.14
C LEU A 745 -10.54 21.67 -4.23
N ARG A 746 -9.27 21.37 -3.92
CA ARG A 746 -8.72 20.02 -4.05
C ARG A 746 -8.99 19.12 -2.85
N ALA A 747 -9.40 19.67 -1.71
CA ALA A 747 -9.81 18.83 -0.59
C ALA A 747 -11.00 17.97 -1.06
N ARG A 748 -10.96 16.64 -0.84
CA ARG A 748 -12.09 15.74 -1.17
C ARG A 748 -13.03 15.59 0.03
N TRP A 749 -14.31 15.32 -0.21
CA TRP A 749 -15.33 15.27 0.85
C TRP A 749 -15.12 14.07 1.78
N ASP A 750 -14.55 12.99 1.26
CA ASP A 750 -14.23 11.72 1.92
C ASP A 750 -12.86 11.71 2.62
N ASP A 751 -12.06 12.79 2.53
CA ASP A 751 -10.75 12.87 3.20
C ASP A 751 -10.94 13.29 4.67
N PRO A 752 -10.58 12.44 5.67
CA PRO A 752 -10.70 12.78 7.09
C PRO A 752 -9.87 14.01 7.50
N ARG A 753 -8.93 14.46 6.66
CA ARG A 753 -8.09 15.65 6.89
C ARG A 753 -8.72 16.92 6.33
N ARG A 754 -9.82 16.84 5.56
CA ARG A 754 -10.51 17.98 4.93
C ARG A 754 -10.77 19.13 5.90
N PRO A 755 -11.30 18.92 7.12
CA PRO A 755 -11.60 20.04 8.03
C PRO A 755 -10.36 20.86 8.38
N ARG A 756 -9.21 20.20 8.60
CA ARG A 756 -7.95 20.88 8.90
C ARG A 756 -7.41 21.67 7.71
N ILE A 757 -7.53 21.11 6.49
CA ILE A 757 -7.11 21.79 5.26
C ILE A 757 -7.95 23.05 5.02
N LEU A 758 -9.27 22.91 5.09
CA LEU A 758 -10.21 24.01 4.90
C LEU A 758 -10.07 25.07 6.00
N GLY A 759 -9.91 24.66 7.27
CA GLY A 759 -9.72 25.58 8.39
C GLY A 759 -8.46 26.44 8.24
N ARG A 760 -7.32 25.82 7.87
CA ARG A 760 -6.07 26.56 7.61
C ARG A 760 -6.18 27.49 6.40
N ALA A 761 -6.74 26.99 5.30
CA ALA A 761 -6.95 27.80 4.11
C ALA A 761 -7.89 28.99 4.39
N GLY A 762 -8.94 28.76 5.18
CA GLY A 762 -9.90 29.80 5.58
C GLY A 762 -9.25 30.92 6.38
N LEU A 763 -8.49 30.60 7.43
CA LEU A 763 -7.79 31.62 8.23
C LEU A 763 -6.74 32.40 7.42
N ALA A 764 -6.04 31.75 6.49
CA ALA A 764 -5.12 32.46 5.58
C ALA A 764 -5.85 33.34 4.56
N LEU A 765 -7.00 32.89 4.05
CA LEU A 765 -7.83 33.68 3.14
C LEU A 765 -8.39 34.95 3.82
N LEU A 766 -8.63 34.93 5.14
CA LEU A 766 -8.98 36.13 5.90
C LEU A 766 -7.84 37.17 5.90
N ARG A 767 -6.58 36.72 6.07
CA ARG A 767 -5.41 37.61 5.97
C ARG A 767 -5.29 38.21 4.57
N VAL A 768 -5.42 37.39 3.53
CA VAL A 768 -5.39 37.83 2.14
C VAL A 768 -6.54 38.79 1.83
N ALA A 769 -7.75 38.53 2.34
CA ALA A 769 -8.89 39.42 2.21
C ALA A 769 -8.60 40.80 2.82
N ALA A 770 -8.02 40.82 4.03
CA ALA A 770 -7.62 42.05 4.71
C ALA A 770 -6.57 42.84 3.90
N MET A 771 -5.58 42.17 3.31
CA MET A 771 -4.58 42.83 2.45
C MET A 771 -5.19 43.39 1.17
N LEU A 772 -6.10 42.65 0.51
CA LEU A 772 -6.72 43.05 -0.76
C LEU A 772 -7.74 44.19 -0.62
N GLN A 773 -8.34 44.39 0.55
CA GLN A 773 -9.24 45.52 0.79
C GLN A 773 -8.55 46.89 0.58
N GLY A 774 -7.21 46.97 0.68
CA GLY A 774 -6.44 48.17 0.33
C GLY A 774 -6.28 48.40 -1.19
N PHE A 775 -6.52 47.38 -2.02
CA PHE A 775 -6.29 47.38 -3.47
C PHE A 775 -7.57 47.20 -4.32
N GLY A 776 -8.71 46.88 -3.69
CA GLY A 776 -10.02 46.79 -4.33
C GLY A 776 -11.05 46.00 -3.52
N VAL A 777 -12.29 46.52 -3.43
CA VAL A 777 -13.36 45.97 -2.57
C VAL A 777 -13.79 44.56 -3.01
N THR A 778 -13.84 44.28 -4.32
CA THR A 778 -14.39 43.03 -4.87
C THR A 778 -13.51 41.81 -4.62
N ALA A 779 -12.19 41.94 -4.72
CA ALA A 779 -11.25 40.83 -4.51
C ALA A 779 -11.09 40.48 -3.03
N GLY A 780 -11.12 41.48 -2.15
CA GLY A 780 -11.18 41.29 -0.70
C GLY A 780 -12.45 40.57 -0.28
N GLU A 781 -13.60 41.01 -0.80
CA GLU A 781 -14.91 40.42 -0.50
C GLU A 781 -15.02 38.94 -0.94
N ALA A 782 -14.55 38.63 -2.16
CA ALA A 782 -14.53 37.27 -2.66
C ALA A 782 -13.64 36.34 -1.81
N SER A 783 -12.53 36.85 -1.28
CA SER A 783 -11.62 36.09 -0.42
C SER A 783 -12.23 35.84 0.97
N PHE A 784 -12.94 36.83 1.51
CA PHE A 784 -13.67 36.70 2.78
C PHE A 784 -14.79 35.66 2.67
N GLU A 785 -15.59 35.67 1.59
CA GLU A 785 -16.66 34.67 1.42
C GLU A 785 -16.12 33.27 1.24
N LEU A 786 -15.00 33.10 0.52
CA LEU A 786 -14.34 31.80 0.41
C LEU A 786 -13.82 31.32 1.78
N ALA A 787 -13.25 32.23 2.60
CA ALA A 787 -12.81 31.91 3.95
C ALA A 787 -13.97 31.43 4.84
N ARG A 788 -15.10 32.15 4.81
CA ARG A 788 -16.31 31.80 5.56
C ARG A 788 -16.86 30.44 5.16
N ARG A 789 -16.97 30.18 3.85
CA ARG A 789 -17.40 28.88 3.32
C ARG A 789 -16.51 27.74 3.80
N ASN A 790 -15.18 27.91 3.69
CA ASN A 790 -14.23 26.89 4.11
C ASN A 790 -14.32 26.56 5.61
N LEU A 791 -14.41 27.59 6.47
CA LEU A 791 -14.50 27.40 7.93
C LEU A 791 -15.83 26.78 8.35
N ARG A 792 -16.95 27.17 7.72
CA ARG A 792 -18.25 26.55 7.94
C ARG A 792 -18.24 25.07 7.55
N GLU A 793 -17.74 24.77 6.36
CA GLU A 793 -17.67 23.39 5.86
C GLU A 793 -16.74 22.52 6.72
N ALA A 794 -15.64 23.09 7.21
CA ALA A 794 -14.78 22.40 8.18
C ALA A 794 -15.49 22.12 9.51
N ALA A 795 -16.39 23.00 9.94
CA ALA A 795 -17.17 22.88 11.16
C ALA A 795 -18.37 21.90 11.06
N GLU A 796 -18.87 21.63 9.85
CA GLU A 796 -20.01 20.74 9.59
C GLU A 796 -19.61 19.24 9.49
N HIS A 797 -18.32 18.91 9.51
CA HIS A 797 -17.85 17.51 9.42
C HIS A 797 -18.03 16.73 10.75
N ASP A 798 -18.32 15.43 10.67
CA ASP A 798 -18.52 14.57 11.85
C ASP A 798 -17.28 14.54 12.74
N GLY A 799 -17.43 14.90 14.02
CA GLY A 799 -16.32 15.07 14.97
C GLY A 799 -15.68 16.47 14.99
N SER A 800 -16.39 17.50 14.50
CA SER A 800 -15.90 18.88 14.34
C SER A 800 -15.11 19.48 15.52
N ASP A 801 -13.92 20.00 15.19
CA ASP A 801 -13.02 20.70 16.10
C ASP A 801 -13.73 21.92 16.73
N PRO A 802 -13.87 21.97 18.06
CA PRO A 802 -14.49 23.09 18.78
C PRO A 802 -13.90 24.45 18.39
N PHE A 803 -12.61 24.51 18.05
CA PHE A 803 -11.96 25.74 17.60
C PHE A 803 -12.48 26.21 16.23
N LEU A 804 -12.66 25.29 15.28
CA LEU A 804 -13.18 25.62 13.94
C LEU A 804 -14.66 26.02 13.99
N LEU A 805 -15.44 25.37 14.85
CA LEU A 805 -16.82 25.77 15.17
C LEU A 805 -16.86 27.21 15.71
N GLY A 806 -15.95 27.54 16.63
CA GLY A 806 -15.80 28.90 17.15
C GLY A 806 -15.45 29.92 16.07
N CYS A 807 -14.46 29.63 15.22
CA CYS A 807 -14.07 30.52 14.13
C CYS A 807 -15.22 30.74 13.12
N ALA A 808 -15.93 29.67 12.72
CA ALA A 808 -17.05 29.75 11.80
C ALA A 808 -18.22 30.56 12.40
N GLY A 809 -18.54 30.35 13.69
CA GLY A 809 -19.56 31.12 14.40
C GLY A 809 -19.24 32.62 14.47
N ILE A 810 -17.98 32.98 14.71
CA ILE A 810 -17.54 34.39 14.71
C ILE A 810 -17.66 35.02 13.31
N LEU A 811 -17.34 34.29 12.23
CA LEU A 811 -17.51 34.81 10.86
C LEU A 811 -18.98 34.95 10.44
N ALA A 812 -19.85 34.01 10.85
CA ALA A 812 -21.30 34.11 10.66
C ALA A 812 -21.84 35.37 11.35
N LEU A 813 -21.33 35.65 12.54
CA LEU A 813 -21.66 36.86 13.28
C LEU A 813 -21.23 38.14 12.56
N ILE A 814 -20.02 38.19 12.00
CA ILE A 814 -19.54 39.34 11.20
C ILE A 814 -20.48 39.60 10.00
N ARG A 815 -21.12 38.55 9.47
CA ARG A 815 -22.08 38.62 8.35
C ARG A 815 -23.52 38.83 8.75
N ALA A 816 -23.79 39.03 10.03
CA ALA A 816 -25.15 39.17 10.55
C ALA A 816 -26.07 37.96 10.39
N ASP A 817 -25.50 36.77 10.34
CA ASP A 817 -26.25 35.52 10.45
C ASP A 817 -26.29 35.05 11.92
N GLU A 818 -27.24 35.58 12.69
CA GLU A 818 -27.33 35.34 14.14
C GLU A 818 -27.71 33.91 14.51
N ASP A 819 -28.58 33.29 13.71
CA ASP A 819 -29.06 31.94 14.00
C ASP A 819 -27.97 30.90 13.72
N GLU A 820 -27.21 31.07 12.63
CA GLU A 820 -26.03 30.26 12.36
C GLU A 820 -24.94 30.47 13.43
N ALA A 821 -24.64 31.73 13.77
CA ALA A 821 -23.64 32.06 14.78
C ALA A 821 -23.97 31.42 16.14
N ARG A 822 -25.22 31.52 16.60
CA ARG A 822 -25.69 30.93 17.87
C ARG A 822 -25.48 29.43 17.89
N GLY A 823 -25.94 28.71 16.86
CA GLY A 823 -25.83 27.25 16.80
C GLY A 823 -24.39 26.73 16.72
N LEU A 824 -23.48 27.44 16.04
CA LEU A 824 -22.08 27.06 15.96
C LEU A 824 -21.31 27.36 17.25
N LEU A 825 -21.55 28.53 17.86
CA LEU A 825 -20.90 28.94 19.11
C LEU A 825 -21.35 28.08 20.30
N GLU A 826 -22.63 27.69 20.36
CA GLU A 826 -23.15 26.75 21.37
C GLU A 826 -22.44 25.38 21.28
N LYS A 827 -22.28 24.83 20.06
CA LYS A 827 -21.55 23.58 19.82
C LYS A 827 -20.06 23.70 20.18
N ALA A 828 -19.43 24.83 19.89
CA ALA A 828 -18.04 25.09 20.28
C ALA A 828 -17.88 25.14 21.80
N TYR A 829 -18.78 25.86 22.49
CA TYR A 829 -18.74 26.02 23.94
C TYR A 829 -19.05 24.72 24.69
N THR A 830 -20.07 23.98 24.27
CA THR A 830 -20.43 22.69 24.89
C THR A 830 -19.30 21.66 24.81
N ARG A 831 -18.45 21.72 23.77
CA ARG A 831 -17.31 20.81 23.59
C ARG A 831 -16.00 21.33 24.17
N GLY A 832 -15.80 22.64 24.23
CA GLY A 832 -14.49 23.25 24.50
C GLY A 832 -14.47 24.35 25.58
N GLY A 833 -15.63 24.74 26.09
CA GLY A 833 -15.79 25.81 27.05
C GLY A 833 -15.32 27.17 26.55
N GLU A 834 -15.07 28.07 27.50
CA GLU A 834 -14.62 29.45 27.26
C GLU A 834 -13.24 29.52 26.58
N VAL A 835 -12.32 28.62 26.94
CA VAL A 835 -10.94 28.60 26.42
C VAL A 835 -10.91 28.46 24.90
N VAL A 836 -11.78 27.62 24.35
CA VAL A 836 -11.88 27.41 22.90
C VAL A 836 -12.41 28.65 22.19
N LEU A 837 -13.44 29.30 22.74
CA LEU A 837 -13.97 30.54 22.17
C LEU A 837 -12.95 31.68 22.23
N ALA A 838 -12.20 31.79 23.33
CA ALA A 838 -11.12 32.76 23.48
C ALA A 838 -10.05 32.56 22.39
N ARG A 839 -9.66 31.31 22.15
CA ARG A 839 -8.68 30.95 21.12
C ARG A 839 -9.20 31.27 19.72
N ALA A 840 -10.45 30.95 19.42
CA ALA A 840 -11.08 31.23 18.13
C ALA A 840 -11.15 32.74 17.85
N LEU A 841 -11.55 33.53 18.84
CA LEU A 841 -11.59 34.99 18.75
C LEU A 841 -10.20 35.58 18.52
N SER A 842 -9.19 35.12 19.25
CA SER A 842 -7.80 35.55 19.08
C SER A 842 -7.30 35.25 17.66
N ALA A 843 -7.54 34.04 17.15
CA ALA A 843 -7.10 33.62 15.82
C ALA A 843 -7.76 34.44 14.69
N VAL A 844 -9.08 34.68 14.76
CA VAL A 844 -9.80 35.48 13.77
C VAL A 844 -9.32 36.94 13.80
N ARG A 845 -9.11 37.52 14.98
CA ARG A 845 -8.54 38.87 15.13
C ARG A 845 -7.13 38.96 14.54
N ALA A 846 -6.26 38.02 14.89
CA ALA A 846 -4.90 37.98 14.35
C ALA A 846 -4.88 37.88 12.83
N ALA A 847 -5.80 37.11 12.23
CA ALA A 847 -5.95 37.02 10.78
C ALA A 847 -6.46 38.33 10.14
N MET A 848 -7.19 39.17 10.89
CA MET A 848 -7.78 40.41 10.42
C MET A 848 -7.00 41.68 10.84
N LYS A 849 -5.83 41.54 11.45
CA LYS A 849 -5.03 42.62 12.10
C LYS A 849 -4.92 43.98 11.36
N PRO A 850 -4.86 44.07 10.01
CA PRO A 850 -4.91 45.37 9.33
C PRO A 850 -6.23 46.15 9.53
N HIS A 851 -7.31 45.47 9.91
CA HIS A 851 -8.69 45.97 10.00
C HIS A 851 -9.38 45.62 11.33
N ASP A 852 -8.64 45.44 12.43
CA ASP A 852 -9.19 45.12 13.77
C ASP A 852 -10.39 46.00 14.17
N GLY A 853 -10.46 47.23 13.66
CA GLY A 853 -11.58 48.15 13.89
C GLY A 853 -12.93 47.73 13.29
N GLY A 854 -12.99 46.79 12.34
CA GLY A 854 -14.24 46.29 11.76
C GLY A 854 -14.89 45.21 12.62
N LEU A 855 -14.11 44.18 13.01
CA LEU A 855 -14.58 43.08 13.85
C LEU A 855 -15.00 43.57 15.24
N VAL A 856 -14.19 44.41 15.87
CA VAL A 856 -14.52 45.00 17.19
C VAL A 856 -15.74 45.91 17.11
N ARG A 857 -15.92 46.64 16.00
CA ARG A 857 -17.09 47.51 15.78
C ARG A 857 -18.37 46.70 15.53
N GLU A 858 -18.29 45.60 14.80
CA GLU A 858 -19.44 44.73 14.54
C GLU A 858 -19.89 44.01 15.82
N ILE A 859 -18.94 43.44 16.58
CA ILE A 859 -19.20 42.89 17.93
C ILE A 859 -19.76 44.00 18.83
N GLY A 860 -19.16 45.18 18.82
CA GLY A 860 -19.62 46.35 19.57
C GLY A 860 -21.05 46.79 19.21
N SER A 861 -21.39 46.82 17.92
CA SER A 861 -22.72 47.16 17.41
C SER A 861 -23.79 46.16 17.84
N ARG A 862 -23.44 44.88 17.96
CA ARG A 862 -24.34 43.85 18.49
C ARG A 862 -24.45 43.90 20.01
N ILE A 863 -23.38 44.25 20.71
CA ILE A 863 -23.45 44.53 22.14
C ILE A 863 -24.39 45.72 22.39
N GLU A 864 -24.41 46.73 21.52
CA GLU A 864 -25.35 47.86 21.59
C GLU A 864 -26.82 47.48 21.38
N SER A 865 -27.15 46.31 20.82
CA SER A 865 -28.54 45.86 20.67
C SER A 865 -29.11 45.14 21.91
N ILE A 866 -28.27 44.86 22.92
CA ILE A 866 -28.63 44.20 24.18
C ILE A 866 -29.22 45.24 25.16
N PRO A 867 -30.17 44.88 26.06
CA PRO A 867 -30.62 45.76 27.15
C PRO A 867 -29.48 46.43 27.92
N ALA A 868 -29.66 47.72 28.28
CA ALA A 868 -28.60 48.58 28.81
C ALA A 868 -27.88 48.01 30.05
N GLU A 869 -28.62 47.41 30.98
CA GLU A 869 -28.07 46.81 32.21
C GLU A 869 -27.12 45.63 31.91
N THR A 870 -27.51 44.74 31.00
CA THR A 870 -26.68 43.61 30.56
C THR A 870 -25.51 44.05 29.71
N ARG A 871 -25.71 45.09 28.89
CA ARG A 871 -24.67 45.71 28.06
C ARG A 871 -23.55 46.32 28.88
N GLU A 872 -23.88 47.09 29.92
CA GLU A 872 -22.89 47.71 30.81
C GLU A 872 -22.12 46.66 31.62
N ALA A 873 -22.80 45.61 32.10
CA ALA A 873 -22.15 44.49 32.78
C ALA A 873 -21.17 43.73 31.88
N LEU A 874 -21.56 43.40 30.64
CA LEU A 874 -20.70 42.71 29.67
C LEU A 874 -19.47 43.56 29.28
N ARG A 875 -19.65 44.86 29.08
CA ARG A 875 -18.56 45.81 28.79
C ARG A 875 -17.57 45.95 29.93
N ALA A 876 -18.05 45.89 31.17
CA ALA A 876 -17.20 45.96 32.36
C ALA A 876 -16.41 44.67 32.61
N LEU A 877 -16.99 43.52 32.27
CA LEU A 877 -16.36 42.20 32.44
C LEU A 877 -15.31 41.91 31.38
N ASP A 878 -15.55 42.30 30.13
CA ASP A 878 -14.66 41.96 29.03
C ASP A 878 -14.77 42.91 27.82
N PRO A 879 -13.79 43.83 27.65
CA PRO A 879 -13.71 44.71 26.49
C PRO A 879 -13.48 43.99 25.16
N SER A 880 -13.09 42.71 25.18
CA SER A 880 -12.77 41.93 23.97
C SER A 880 -13.99 41.30 23.30
N GLY A 881 -15.12 41.18 24.00
CA GLY A 881 -16.37 40.60 23.51
C GLY A 881 -16.51 39.08 23.68
N LEU A 882 -15.52 38.40 24.28
CA LEU A 882 -15.55 36.99 24.66
C LEU A 882 -16.69 36.68 25.64
N ALA A 883 -16.90 37.52 26.67
CA ALA A 883 -17.99 37.30 27.62
C ALA A 883 -19.37 37.29 26.93
N TRP A 884 -19.52 38.12 25.91
CA TRP A 884 -20.74 38.15 25.10
C TRP A 884 -20.84 36.95 24.14
N LEU A 885 -19.73 36.48 23.54
CA LEU A 885 -19.72 35.24 22.76
C LEU A 885 -20.12 34.03 23.60
N CYS A 886 -19.64 33.94 24.84
CA CYS A 886 -20.05 32.90 25.80
C CYS A 886 -21.55 32.99 26.13
N ALA A 887 -22.07 34.21 26.35
CA ALA A 887 -23.50 34.41 26.58
C ALA A 887 -24.35 34.02 25.36
N LEU A 888 -23.91 34.37 24.14
CA LEU A 888 -24.58 34.00 22.90
C LEU A 888 -24.57 32.47 22.67
N ALA A 889 -23.51 31.78 23.13
CA ALA A 889 -23.41 30.32 23.13
C ALA A 889 -24.32 29.63 24.18
N GLY A 890 -25.12 30.38 24.94
CA GLY A 890 -26.05 29.84 25.93
C GLY A 890 -25.45 29.59 27.31
N ALA A 891 -24.25 30.12 27.61
CA ALA A 891 -23.69 30.06 28.96
C ALA A 891 -24.56 30.91 29.90
N THR A 892 -25.30 30.28 30.81
CA THR A 892 -25.93 31.01 31.91
C THR A 892 -24.82 31.59 32.80
N ALA A 893 -24.97 32.84 33.21
CA ALA A 893 -24.08 33.49 34.17
C ALA A 893 -24.18 32.78 35.54
N ALA A 894 -23.58 31.61 35.64
CA ALA A 894 -23.54 30.78 36.84
C ALA A 894 -22.12 30.82 37.41
N ALA A 895 -22.06 31.10 38.71
CA ALA A 895 -20.91 31.33 39.59
C ALA A 895 -19.57 30.67 39.18
N PRO A 896 -18.43 31.34 39.47
CA PRO A 896 -17.10 30.86 39.10
C PRO A 896 -16.88 29.46 39.65
N ARG A 897 -16.85 28.46 38.76
CA ARG A 897 -16.39 27.12 39.14
C ARG A 897 -14.92 27.25 39.48
N LYS A 898 -14.56 26.93 40.73
CA LYS A 898 -13.16 26.85 41.17
C LYS A 898 -12.37 26.03 40.15
N PRO A 899 -11.23 26.53 39.66
CA PRO A 899 -10.33 25.70 38.87
C PRO A 899 -9.96 24.49 39.72
N VAL A 900 -10.17 23.30 39.16
CA VAL A 900 -9.53 22.09 39.68
C VAL A 900 -8.03 22.41 39.69
N ALA A 901 -7.41 22.25 40.87
CA ALA A 901 -6.03 22.63 41.11
C ALA A 901 -5.10 21.94 40.09
N VAL A 902 -4.70 22.69 39.06
CA VAL A 902 -3.50 22.42 38.27
C VAL A 902 -2.34 22.88 39.13
N VAL A 903 -1.54 21.94 39.61
CA VAL A 903 -0.30 22.22 40.33
C VAL A 903 0.70 22.81 39.35
N GLY A 904 1.16 24.04 39.62
CA GLY A 904 2.38 24.69 39.12
C GLY A 904 2.41 25.03 37.63
N ALA A 905 1.98 26.21 37.19
CA ALA A 905 2.65 27.53 37.26
C ALA A 905 3.56 27.84 36.05
N GLU A 906 3.13 28.86 35.29
CA GLU A 906 4.00 29.94 34.78
C GLU A 906 5.21 29.54 33.91
N ALA A 907 4.93 28.92 32.77
CA ALA A 907 5.74 29.08 31.55
C ALA A 907 4.86 29.16 30.27
N ALA A 908 3.56 29.38 30.45
CA ALA A 908 2.55 29.29 29.42
C ALA A 908 2.35 30.63 28.71
N GLU A 909 3.30 31.04 27.85
CA GLU A 909 2.97 31.99 26.77
C GLU A 909 3.96 32.09 25.58
N SER A 910 5.11 31.38 25.54
CA SER A 910 6.13 31.68 24.48
C SER A 910 6.64 30.53 23.58
N ALA A 911 6.04 29.34 23.62
CA ALA A 911 6.47 28.24 22.75
C ALA A 911 5.36 27.56 21.92
N LEU A 912 4.10 27.95 22.10
CA LEU A 912 2.96 27.23 21.53
C LEU A 912 2.70 27.48 20.03
N GLU A 913 3.42 28.40 19.39
CA GLU A 913 3.14 28.86 18.02
C GLU A 913 3.99 28.17 16.92
N ARG A 914 4.95 27.28 17.26
CA ARG A 914 6.07 27.03 16.32
C ARG A 914 6.10 25.76 15.48
N ALA A 915 5.17 24.83 15.60
CA ALA A 915 5.00 23.87 14.51
C ALA A 915 3.62 23.23 14.47
N ASN A 916 2.98 23.29 13.32
CA ASN A 916 1.84 22.42 13.05
C ASN A 916 2.41 21.02 12.81
N THR A 917 2.10 20.06 13.68
CA THR A 917 2.64 18.71 13.54
C THR A 917 1.85 17.92 12.49
N ARG A 918 2.55 17.15 11.65
CA ARG A 918 1.94 16.15 10.77
C ARG A 918 2.26 14.74 11.23
N ALA A 919 1.34 13.83 10.95
CA ALA A 919 1.48 12.40 11.20
C ALA A 919 1.88 11.70 9.89
N ILE A 920 2.93 10.89 9.91
CA ILE A 920 3.24 9.96 8.81
C ILE A 920 3.18 8.53 9.30
N ARG A 921 2.38 7.70 8.66
CA ARG A 921 2.44 6.25 8.88
C ARG A 921 3.66 5.67 8.16
N THR A 922 4.41 4.81 8.83
CA THR A 922 5.52 4.08 8.23
C THR A 922 5.06 2.97 7.27
N HIS A 923 3.79 2.55 7.34
CA HIS A 923 3.21 1.48 6.50
C HIS A 923 1.77 1.77 6.07
N ALA A 924 1.35 1.18 4.94
CA ALA A 924 -0.04 1.18 4.46
C ALA A 924 -0.80 -0.05 5.00
N ALA A 925 -1.61 0.18 6.04
CA ALA A 925 -2.85 -0.55 6.37
C ALA A 925 -2.88 -2.11 6.49
N PRO A 926 -2.14 -2.75 7.43
CA PRO A 926 -2.56 -4.05 7.96
C PRO A 926 -2.84 -4.04 9.48
N VAL A 927 -2.71 -2.88 10.12
CA VAL A 927 -2.61 -2.70 11.59
C VAL A 927 -3.78 -3.29 12.38
N CYS A 928 -4.99 -3.22 11.83
CA CYS A 928 -6.20 -3.62 12.53
C CYS A 928 -6.90 -4.79 11.84
N ARG A 929 -6.17 -5.78 11.31
CA ARG A 929 -6.85 -7.01 10.92
C ARG A 929 -7.43 -7.70 12.17
N PRO A 930 -8.66 -8.19 12.12
CA PRO A 930 -9.22 -8.98 13.22
C PRO A 930 -8.38 -10.24 13.39
N ASP A 931 -7.86 -10.47 14.59
CA ASP A 931 -7.32 -11.78 14.95
C ASP A 931 -8.50 -12.66 15.40
N THR A 932 -8.75 -13.72 14.64
CA THR A 932 -9.82 -14.67 14.91
C THR A 932 -9.39 -15.74 15.93
N SER A 933 -8.10 -15.81 16.27
CA SER A 933 -7.54 -16.73 17.26
C SER A 933 -7.63 -16.16 18.68
N LEU A 934 -8.11 -16.96 19.64
CA LEU A 934 -8.15 -16.59 21.06
C LEU A 934 -6.85 -17.02 21.75
N GLY A 935 -5.78 -16.27 21.50
CA GLY A 935 -4.49 -16.44 22.17
C GLY A 935 -4.48 -15.93 23.62
N VAL A 936 -3.56 -16.46 24.43
CA VAL A 936 -3.27 -15.93 25.78
C VAL A 936 -2.29 -14.75 25.71
N GLU A 937 -1.55 -14.60 24.60
CA GLU A 937 -0.78 -13.42 24.27
C GLU A 937 -1.48 -12.61 23.16
N PRO A 938 -1.42 -11.26 23.21
CA PRO A 938 -1.91 -10.43 22.13
C PRO A 938 -1.01 -10.58 20.89
N PRO A 939 -1.56 -10.37 19.68
CA PRO A 939 -0.76 -10.35 18.47
C PRO A 939 0.31 -9.26 18.56
N ILE A 940 1.50 -9.54 18.02
CA ILE A 940 2.55 -8.52 17.93
C ILE A 940 2.03 -7.41 17.01
N PRO A 941 1.88 -6.17 17.51
CA PRO A 941 1.34 -5.09 16.70
C PRO A 941 2.30 -4.75 15.58
N TRP A 942 1.76 -4.62 14.37
CA TRP A 942 2.49 -4.00 13.27
C TRP A 942 2.78 -2.55 13.66
N LEU A 943 3.98 -2.05 13.33
CA LEU A 943 4.36 -0.68 13.65
C LEU A 943 3.42 0.31 12.95
N SER A 944 2.47 0.83 13.70
CA SER A 944 1.35 1.63 13.21
C SER A 944 1.37 3.07 13.70
N CYS A 945 2.14 3.31 14.76
CA CYS A 945 2.25 4.62 15.35
C CYS A 945 2.81 5.61 14.32
N PRO A 946 2.18 6.78 14.16
CA PRO A 946 2.68 7.76 13.23
C PRO A 946 4.00 8.40 13.70
N LEU A 947 4.82 8.78 12.72
CA LEU A 947 5.96 9.66 12.87
C LEU A 947 5.47 11.09 13.06
N LEU A 948 5.98 11.75 14.10
CA LEU A 948 5.75 13.15 14.39
C LEU A 948 6.68 13.99 13.51
N LEU A 949 6.10 14.69 12.54
CA LEU A 949 6.82 15.65 11.70
C LEU A 949 6.72 17.06 12.26
N LEU A 950 7.84 17.77 12.16
CA LEU A 950 7.93 19.18 12.46
C LEU A 950 7.67 20.01 11.20
N GLU A 951 6.60 20.82 11.20
CA GLU A 951 6.37 21.85 10.19
C GLU A 951 6.37 23.24 10.80
N ARG A 952 7.29 24.11 10.37
CA ARG A 952 7.26 25.52 10.77
C ARG A 952 6.06 26.22 10.12
N GLN A 953 5.28 26.96 10.91
CA GLN A 953 4.20 27.82 10.39
C GLN A 953 4.65 29.28 10.35
N ASP A 954 4.08 30.02 9.42
CA ASP A 954 4.10 31.47 9.45
C ASP A 954 2.75 31.98 9.93
N GLU A 955 2.65 32.24 11.22
CA GLU A 955 1.55 33.00 11.78
C GLU A 955 2.01 34.46 11.82
N GLY A 956 1.36 35.30 11.02
CA GLY A 956 1.81 36.65 10.73
C GLY A 956 2.05 37.49 11.99
N GLY A 957 3.25 38.07 12.08
CA GLY A 957 3.45 39.37 12.72
C GLY A 957 3.16 39.46 14.23
N THR A 958 3.82 38.64 15.04
CA THR A 958 4.09 38.89 16.47
C THR A 958 5.51 38.49 16.87
N ALA A 959 6.50 38.88 16.07
CA ALA A 959 7.90 38.88 16.50
C ALA A 959 8.52 40.27 16.27
N LYS A 960 7.90 41.31 16.85
CA LYS A 960 8.70 42.40 17.42
C LYS A 960 8.81 42.11 18.91
N ALA A 961 10.04 41.88 19.32
CA ALA A 961 10.46 41.72 20.70
C ALA A 961 9.68 42.62 21.65
N SER A 962 8.96 42.03 22.59
CA SER A 962 8.85 42.58 23.94
C SER A 962 10.23 42.48 24.60
N LEU A 963 11.15 43.36 24.17
CA LEU A 963 12.21 43.85 25.05
C LEU A 963 11.53 44.67 26.14
N ALA A 964 10.98 44.00 27.15
CA ALA A 964 10.78 44.60 28.45
C ALA A 964 12.10 44.47 29.20
N PRO A 965 12.82 45.57 29.51
CA PRO A 965 14.00 45.51 30.35
C PRO A 965 13.52 45.36 31.81
N GLY A 966 13.24 44.13 32.22
CA GLY A 966 12.74 43.81 33.56
C GLY A 966 13.45 42.58 34.10
N ARG A 967 14.39 42.82 35.01
CA ARG A 967 15.14 41.87 35.84
C ARG A 967 14.45 40.52 36.07
N ALA A 968 15.03 39.46 35.50
CA ALA A 968 15.06 38.12 36.08
C ALA A 968 16.36 37.44 35.62
N ARG A 969 17.47 37.83 36.25
CA ARG A 969 18.61 36.92 36.41
C ARG A 969 18.32 36.09 37.65
N ASP A 970 18.77 34.84 37.59
CA ASP A 970 18.94 33.90 38.69
C ASP A 970 17.69 33.12 39.09
N GLU A 971 17.28 32.20 38.20
CA GLU A 971 17.06 30.78 38.53
C GLU A 971 16.90 30.03 37.20
N ALA A 972 17.95 29.31 36.79
CA ALA A 972 17.84 28.40 35.66
C ALA A 972 16.84 27.29 36.06
N PRO A 973 15.73 27.09 35.34
CA PRO A 973 14.87 25.93 35.60
C PRO A 973 15.72 24.67 35.47
N GLU A 974 15.50 23.71 36.38
CA GLU A 974 16.22 22.43 36.41
C GLU A 974 16.40 21.89 34.99
N ALA A 975 17.63 21.49 34.66
CA ALA A 975 17.94 20.99 33.33
C ALA A 975 16.95 19.86 33.00
N PRO A 976 16.20 19.94 31.87
CA PRO A 976 15.29 18.87 31.49
C PRO A 976 16.08 17.55 31.42
N PRO A 977 15.47 16.42 31.82
CA PRO A 977 16.17 15.16 31.97
C PRO A 977 16.92 14.84 30.67
N ARG A 978 18.25 14.62 30.78
CA ARG A 978 19.05 14.14 29.65
C ARG A 978 18.46 12.81 29.20
N VAL A 979 17.71 12.81 28.10
CA VAL A 979 17.22 11.58 27.46
C VAL A 979 18.44 10.86 26.88
N LEU A 980 19.08 10.03 27.70
CA LEU A 980 20.12 9.10 27.28
C LEU A 980 19.41 7.92 26.61
N PHE A 981 19.35 7.95 25.28
CA PHE A 981 18.94 6.78 24.52
C PHE A 981 19.92 5.64 24.82
N PRO A 982 19.43 4.40 25.00
CA PRO A 982 20.27 3.29 25.39
C PRO A 982 21.43 3.12 24.41
N ALA A 983 22.62 2.88 24.96
CA ALA A 983 23.81 2.48 24.23
C ALA A 983 23.48 1.29 23.30
N PRO A 984 24.21 1.12 22.17
CA PRO A 984 23.93 0.07 21.19
C PRO A 984 23.72 -1.28 21.88
N ILE A 985 22.80 -2.09 21.34
CA ILE A 985 22.65 -3.51 21.66
C ILE A 985 23.99 -4.18 21.35
N ALA A 986 24.92 -4.09 22.29
CA ALA A 986 26.21 -4.73 22.28
C ALA A 986 26.07 -5.87 23.28
N GLY A 987 25.65 -7.03 22.79
CA GLY A 987 25.99 -8.27 23.48
C GLY A 987 27.52 -8.37 23.56
N PRO A 988 28.07 -9.05 24.59
CA PRO A 988 29.51 -9.26 24.70
C PRO A 988 30.06 -9.94 23.44
N VAL A 989 31.33 -9.63 23.12
CA VAL A 989 32.05 -10.01 21.88
C VAL A 989 31.99 -11.52 21.56
N GLY A 990 31.81 -12.39 22.56
CA GLY A 990 31.66 -13.84 22.40
C GLY A 990 30.33 -14.31 21.76
N ASP A 991 29.25 -13.52 21.85
CA ASP A 991 27.91 -13.93 21.38
C ASP A 991 27.72 -13.75 19.87
N VAL A 992 28.54 -12.91 19.21
CA VAL A 992 28.41 -12.63 17.77
C VAL A 992 28.69 -13.88 16.93
N VAL A 993 29.70 -14.67 17.28
CA VAL A 993 30.05 -15.91 16.56
C VAL A 993 28.95 -16.96 16.72
N GLY A 994 28.39 -17.10 17.92
CA GLY A 994 27.28 -18.02 18.19
C GLY A 994 26.00 -17.63 17.46
N ALA A 995 25.61 -16.35 17.52
CA ALA A 995 24.43 -15.82 16.84
C ALA A 995 24.57 -15.87 15.31
N LEU A 996 25.76 -15.53 14.77
CA LEU A 996 26.07 -15.71 13.35
C LEU A 996 26.02 -17.19 12.96
N GLY A 997 26.53 -18.08 13.81
CA GLY A 997 26.43 -19.52 13.63
C GLY A 997 24.98 -19.99 13.51
N ALA A 998 24.09 -19.53 14.40
CA ALA A 998 22.67 -19.88 14.39
C ALA A 998 21.91 -19.32 13.17
N LEU A 999 22.31 -18.15 12.66
CA LEU A 999 21.71 -17.50 11.49
C LEU A 999 21.84 -18.32 10.20
N TYR A 1000 23.03 -18.89 9.97
CA TYR A 1000 23.34 -19.62 8.74
C TYR A 1000 23.27 -21.14 8.92
N ALA A 1001 23.28 -21.66 10.16
CA ALA A 1001 23.13 -23.09 10.44
C ALA A 1001 21.73 -23.61 10.08
N GLY A 1002 21.67 -24.72 9.35
CA GLY A 1002 20.42 -25.47 9.10
C GLY A 1002 19.53 -24.90 7.99
N THR A 1003 19.98 -23.91 7.23
CA THR A 1003 19.26 -23.44 6.04
C THR A 1003 19.51 -24.38 4.85
N LEU A 1004 18.45 -24.91 4.24
CA LEU A 1004 18.53 -25.91 3.18
C LEU A 1004 19.19 -25.37 1.89
N ALA A 1005 19.08 -24.06 1.61
CA ALA A 1005 19.82 -23.35 0.55
C ALA A 1005 19.78 -21.82 0.73
N LEU A 1006 20.91 -21.17 0.46
CA LEU A 1006 21.11 -19.71 0.51
C LEU A 1006 21.66 -19.21 -0.82
N ARG A 1007 21.28 -17.99 -1.23
CA ARG A 1007 21.86 -17.27 -2.37
C ARG A 1007 22.44 -15.96 -1.91
N ALA A 1008 23.71 -15.71 -2.24
CA ALA A 1008 24.41 -14.47 -1.99
C ALA A 1008 24.68 -13.74 -3.30
N ALA A 1009 24.35 -12.45 -3.35
CA ALA A 1009 24.85 -11.55 -4.38
C ALA A 1009 26.18 -10.96 -3.91
N VAL A 1010 27.26 -11.22 -4.64
CA VAL A 1010 28.61 -10.88 -4.22
C VAL A 1010 29.33 -10.14 -5.33
N ARG A 1011 30.03 -9.07 -4.97
CA ARG A 1011 30.98 -8.41 -5.84
C ARG A 1011 32.40 -8.83 -5.50
N ARG A 1012 33.11 -9.41 -6.46
CA ARG A 1012 34.49 -9.85 -6.31
C ARG A 1012 35.44 -8.85 -6.98
N THR A 1013 36.53 -8.51 -6.29
CA THR A 1013 37.62 -7.71 -6.86
C THR A 1013 38.84 -8.61 -7.10
N SER A 1014 39.35 -8.64 -8.34
CA SER A 1014 40.57 -9.40 -8.72
C SER A 1014 41.84 -8.54 -8.64
N GLU A 1015 43.03 -9.17 -8.72
CA GLU A 1015 44.35 -8.48 -8.63
C GLU A 1015 44.55 -7.38 -9.69
N GLY A 1016 43.76 -7.36 -10.78
CA GLY A 1016 43.78 -6.32 -11.82
C GLY A 1016 42.79 -5.16 -11.59
N GLY A 1017 42.05 -5.14 -10.49
CA GLY A 1017 41.03 -4.12 -10.21
C GLY A 1017 39.72 -4.28 -10.99
N GLN A 1018 39.57 -5.36 -11.77
CA GLN A 1018 38.30 -5.71 -12.39
C GLN A 1018 37.33 -6.23 -11.31
N GLU A 1019 36.17 -5.59 -11.24
CA GLU A 1019 35.03 -6.00 -10.41
C GLU A 1019 34.09 -6.88 -11.24
N ALA A 1020 33.75 -8.06 -10.72
CA ALA A 1020 32.73 -8.94 -11.28
C ALA A 1020 31.60 -9.10 -10.27
N THR A 1021 30.35 -9.02 -10.74
CA THR A 1021 29.17 -9.30 -9.92
C THR A 1021 28.77 -10.75 -10.14
N GLU A 1022 28.62 -11.51 -9.07
CA GLU A 1022 28.37 -12.94 -9.13
C GLU A 1022 27.22 -13.31 -8.20
N LEU A 1023 26.42 -14.28 -8.64
CA LEU A 1023 25.43 -14.93 -7.78
C LEU A 1023 26.00 -16.26 -7.29
N VAL A 1024 25.94 -16.48 -5.99
CA VAL A 1024 26.49 -17.66 -5.34
C VAL A 1024 25.37 -18.37 -4.58
N ASP A 1025 24.97 -19.55 -5.03
CA ASP A 1025 24.10 -20.44 -4.27
C ASP A 1025 24.93 -21.36 -3.41
N ALA A 1026 24.63 -21.45 -2.12
CA ALA A 1026 25.22 -22.39 -1.18
C ALA A 1026 24.12 -23.26 -0.56
N PHE A 1027 24.24 -24.57 -0.66
CA PHE A 1027 23.26 -25.52 -0.14
C PHE A 1027 23.94 -26.82 0.31
N ARG A 1028 23.19 -27.75 0.91
CA ARG A 1028 23.70 -29.09 1.24
C ARG A 1028 23.24 -30.10 0.21
N GLY A 1029 24.16 -30.88 -0.34
CA GLY A 1029 23.87 -32.01 -1.22
C GLY A 1029 23.21 -33.17 -0.49
N GLU A 1030 22.74 -34.18 -1.23
CA GLU A 1030 22.11 -35.40 -0.67
C GLU A 1030 23.05 -36.14 0.32
N ASP A 1031 24.37 -36.06 0.10
CA ASP A 1031 25.40 -36.67 0.96
C ASP A 1031 25.74 -35.81 2.21
N GLY A 1032 25.09 -34.65 2.36
CA GLY A 1032 25.30 -33.71 3.47
C GLY A 1032 26.49 -32.76 3.31
N GLU A 1033 27.29 -32.92 2.26
CA GLU A 1033 28.41 -32.03 1.89
C GLU A 1033 27.90 -30.67 1.35
N PRO A 1034 28.61 -29.56 1.62
CA PRO A 1034 28.25 -28.25 1.10
C PRO A 1034 28.52 -28.17 -0.41
N VAL A 1035 27.50 -27.73 -1.15
CA VAL A 1035 27.53 -27.52 -2.59
C VAL A 1035 27.39 -26.02 -2.87
N VAL A 1036 28.24 -25.49 -3.75
CA VAL A 1036 28.12 -24.13 -4.24
C VAL A 1036 27.96 -24.05 -5.74
N ARG A 1037 27.09 -23.14 -6.19
CA ARG A 1037 26.94 -22.77 -7.60
C ARG A 1037 27.27 -21.30 -7.78
N VAL A 1038 28.24 -21.02 -8.63
CA VAL A 1038 28.56 -19.64 -9.02
C VAL A 1038 28.02 -19.41 -10.43
N PHE A 1039 27.17 -18.40 -10.57
CA PHE A 1039 26.68 -17.92 -11.85
C PHE A 1039 27.52 -16.72 -12.28
N ALA A 1040 28.12 -16.82 -13.47
CA ALA A 1040 28.73 -15.67 -14.14
C ALA A 1040 27.62 -14.72 -14.67
N ASP A 1041 28.02 -13.51 -15.11
CA ASP A 1041 27.13 -12.43 -15.60
C ASP A 1041 26.10 -12.86 -16.67
N ASP A 1042 26.30 -13.99 -17.35
CA ASP A 1042 25.31 -14.64 -18.22
C ASP A 1042 24.80 -15.98 -17.62
N PRO A 1043 23.63 -15.99 -16.94
CA PRO A 1043 23.12 -17.17 -16.24
C PRO A 1043 22.70 -18.33 -17.17
N ALA A 1044 22.74 -18.15 -18.49
CA ALA A 1044 22.33 -19.16 -19.47
C ALA A 1044 23.49 -20.04 -20.00
N GLU A 1045 24.75 -19.66 -19.76
CA GLU A 1045 25.88 -20.29 -20.45
C GLU A 1045 26.85 -21.04 -19.54
N GLU A 1046 27.30 -20.53 -18.39
CA GLU A 1046 28.33 -21.20 -17.57
C GLU A 1046 28.04 -21.14 -16.06
N VAL A 1047 27.99 -22.32 -15.43
CA VAL A 1047 27.78 -22.49 -13.98
C VAL A 1047 28.94 -23.30 -13.42
N LEU A 1048 29.68 -22.72 -12.48
CA LEU A 1048 30.65 -23.49 -11.70
C LEU A 1048 29.88 -24.22 -10.59
N ILE A 1049 29.83 -25.55 -10.64
CA ILE A 1049 29.22 -26.38 -9.61
C ILE A 1049 30.33 -27.02 -8.79
N ALA A 1050 30.35 -26.72 -7.51
CA ALA A 1050 31.35 -27.17 -6.58
C ALA A 1050 30.71 -28.07 -5.51
N ASN A 1051 31.13 -29.33 -5.38
CA ASN A 1051 30.72 -30.24 -4.30
C ASN A 1051 31.95 -30.76 -3.55
N GLY A 1052 32.13 -30.34 -2.29
CA GLY A 1052 33.25 -30.79 -1.46
C GLY A 1052 34.62 -30.49 -2.07
N SER A 1053 35.30 -31.51 -2.60
CA SER A 1053 36.63 -31.45 -3.22
C SER A 1053 36.62 -31.31 -4.76
N GLU A 1054 35.49 -31.53 -5.44
CA GLU A 1054 35.37 -31.50 -6.91
C GLU A 1054 34.56 -30.31 -7.44
N ALA A 1055 35.16 -29.51 -8.31
CA ALA A 1055 34.53 -28.44 -9.07
C ALA A 1055 34.31 -28.90 -10.51
N SER A 1056 33.10 -28.70 -11.01
CA SER A 1056 32.72 -28.93 -12.39
C SER A 1056 32.27 -27.63 -13.01
N LEU A 1057 32.94 -27.20 -14.08
CA LEU A 1057 32.42 -26.12 -14.92
C LEU A 1057 31.35 -26.72 -15.84
N VAL A 1058 30.12 -26.23 -15.72
CA VAL A 1058 28.96 -26.77 -16.44
C VAL A 1058 28.44 -25.72 -17.41
N ARG A 1059 28.39 -26.05 -18.70
CA ARG A 1059 27.79 -25.21 -19.75
C ARG A 1059 26.61 -25.90 -20.39
N ARG A 1060 25.47 -25.24 -20.39
CA ARG A 1060 24.20 -25.76 -20.94
C ARG A 1060 23.87 -27.19 -20.47
N GLY A 1061 24.21 -27.52 -19.22
CA GLY A 1061 23.95 -28.83 -18.60
C GLY A 1061 25.03 -29.91 -18.81
N TYR A 1062 26.14 -29.60 -19.49
CA TYR A 1062 27.26 -30.53 -19.70
C TYR A 1062 28.49 -30.11 -18.90
N VAL A 1063 29.17 -31.07 -18.28
CA VAL A 1063 30.45 -30.83 -17.58
C VAL A 1063 31.55 -30.63 -18.63
N ILE A 1064 32.09 -29.41 -18.71
CA ILE A 1064 33.20 -29.06 -19.62
C ILE A 1064 34.53 -29.51 -19.04
N THR A 1065 34.78 -29.20 -17.77
CA THR A 1065 36.04 -29.47 -17.09
C THR A 1065 35.77 -29.82 -15.63
N ARG A 1066 36.48 -30.82 -15.11
CA ARG A 1066 36.58 -31.08 -13.67
C ARG A 1066 37.90 -30.53 -13.15
N SER A 1067 37.85 -29.73 -12.11
CA SER A 1067 39.01 -29.28 -11.33
C SER A 1067 38.78 -29.61 -9.86
N THR A 1068 39.84 -29.61 -9.05
CA THR A 1068 39.69 -29.71 -7.60
C THR A 1068 39.32 -28.34 -7.04
N ILE A 1069 38.20 -28.25 -6.30
CA ILE A 1069 37.71 -27.03 -5.63
C ILE A 1069 38.75 -26.42 -4.72
N GLU A 1070 39.62 -27.27 -4.18
CA GLU A 1070 40.58 -26.89 -3.16
C GLU A 1070 41.43 -25.71 -3.60
N GLU A 1071 41.56 -25.38 -4.88
CA GLU A 1071 42.35 -24.22 -5.36
C GLU A 1071 41.57 -22.90 -5.54
N THR A 1072 40.27 -22.83 -5.22
CA THR A 1072 39.44 -21.63 -5.48
C THR A 1072 39.12 -20.80 -4.22
N PRO A 1073 38.98 -19.46 -4.32
CA PRO A 1073 38.71 -18.62 -3.15
C PRO A 1073 37.24 -18.63 -2.67
N TYR A 1074 36.33 -19.22 -3.44
CA TYR A 1074 34.91 -19.38 -3.06
C TYR A 1074 34.69 -20.41 -1.96
N VAL A 1075 35.70 -21.23 -1.66
CA VAL A 1075 35.64 -22.28 -0.63
C VAL A 1075 35.32 -21.69 0.74
N ALA A 1076 35.88 -20.52 1.06
CA ALA A 1076 35.63 -19.87 2.34
C ALA A 1076 34.17 -19.44 2.50
N LEU A 1077 33.60 -18.85 1.43
CA LEU A 1077 32.20 -18.42 1.41
C LEU A 1077 31.24 -19.62 1.46
N THR A 1078 31.57 -20.69 0.74
CA THR A 1078 30.82 -21.95 0.72
C THR A 1078 30.69 -22.55 2.11
N ALA A 1079 31.81 -22.71 2.81
CA ALA A 1079 31.82 -23.30 4.13
C ALA A 1079 31.17 -22.37 5.17
N LEU A 1080 31.36 -21.05 5.04
CA LEU A 1080 30.72 -20.08 5.91
C LEU A 1080 29.19 -20.14 5.83
N LEU A 1081 28.63 -20.23 4.62
CA LEU A 1081 27.19 -20.25 4.38
C LEU A 1081 26.57 -21.64 4.57
N GLY A 1082 27.26 -22.73 4.20
CA GLY A 1082 26.70 -24.10 4.21
C GLY A 1082 27.01 -24.95 5.46
N GLU A 1083 28.16 -24.73 6.11
CA GLU A 1083 28.54 -25.43 7.35
C GLU A 1083 28.32 -24.56 8.60
N GLY A 1084 28.35 -23.23 8.43
CA GLY A 1084 28.29 -22.25 9.49
C GLY A 1084 29.67 -21.91 10.06
N LEU A 1085 29.83 -20.66 10.51
CA LEU A 1085 31.13 -20.09 10.92
C LEU A 1085 31.88 -20.95 11.96
N GLY A 1086 31.21 -21.37 13.04
CA GLY A 1086 31.85 -22.10 14.14
C GLY A 1086 32.15 -23.58 13.87
N ARG A 1087 31.59 -24.17 12.80
CA ARG A 1087 31.91 -25.55 12.38
C ARG A 1087 33.03 -25.57 11.34
N ALA A 1088 33.06 -24.56 10.46
CA ALA A 1088 34.03 -24.46 9.39
C ALA A 1088 35.37 -23.84 9.81
N PHE A 1089 35.36 -22.93 10.80
CA PHE A 1089 36.53 -22.12 11.16
C PHE A 1089 36.80 -22.08 12.66
N ASP A 1090 38.08 -22.05 13.02
CA ASP A 1090 38.54 -21.50 14.30
C ASP A 1090 38.60 -19.98 14.16
N VAL A 1091 37.89 -19.28 15.04
CA VAL A 1091 37.68 -17.84 14.91
C VAL A 1091 38.16 -17.10 16.14
N VAL A 1092 38.76 -15.94 15.89
CA VAL A 1092 39.15 -14.98 16.91
C VAL A 1092 38.57 -13.63 16.50
N VAL A 1093 37.77 -13.02 17.38
CA VAL A 1093 37.25 -11.68 17.13
C VAL A 1093 38.35 -10.68 17.44
N SER A 1094 38.71 -9.83 16.48
CA SER A 1094 39.73 -8.81 16.67
C SER A 1094 39.19 -7.65 17.50
N GLY A 1095 40.00 -7.13 18.43
CA GLY A 1095 39.69 -5.93 19.21
C GLY A 1095 39.98 -4.61 18.49
N GLU A 1096 40.59 -4.63 17.30
CA GLU A 1096 40.76 -3.44 16.46
C GLU A 1096 39.45 -3.11 15.73
N GLU A 1097 38.54 -2.44 16.43
CA GLU A 1097 37.27 -1.97 15.89
C GLU A 1097 37.37 -0.50 15.44
N ALA A 1098 37.34 -0.26 14.13
CA ALA A 1098 37.21 1.11 13.60
C ALA A 1098 35.80 1.69 13.79
N ARG A 1099 34.79 0.82 14.03
CA ARG A 1099 33.37 1.21 14.17
C ARG A 1099 32.65 0.30 15.19
N PRO A 1100 31.89 0.84 16.15
CA PRO A 1100 31.28 0.07 17.24
C PRO A 1100 30.17 -0.92 16.81
N TRP A 1101 29.58 -0.72 15.63
CA TRP A 1101 28.52 -1.56 15.05
C TRP A 1101 29.03 -2.66 14.12
N MET A 1102 30.34 -2.72 13.85
CA MET A 1102 30.96 -3.69 12.96
C MET A 1102 31.92 -4.58 13.74
N ALA A 1103 31.72 -5.89 13.68
CA ALA A 1103 32.66 -6.87 14.22
C ALA A 1103 33.59 -7.36 13.10
N VAL A 1104 34.88 -7.48 13.43
CA VAL A 1104 35.88 -8.05 12.52
C VAL A 1104 36.31 -9.40 13.09
N ILE A 1105 36.03 -10.46 12.33
CA ILE A 1105 36.33 -11.83 12.73
C ILE A 1105 37.51 -12.31 11.90
N ALA A 1106 38.61 -12.66 12.56
CA ALA A 1106 39.70 -13.43 11.96
C ALA A 1106 39.32 -14.91 12.04
N ALA A 1107 39.43 -15.63 10.93
CA ALA A 1107 38.98 -17.01 10.79
C ALA A 1107 40.08 -17.86 10.13
N VAL A 1108 40.38 -19.02 10.71
CA VAL A 1108 41.29 -20.03 10.17
C VAL A 1108 40.49 -21.31 9.95
N PRO A 1109 40.47 -21.91 8.75
CA PRO A 1109 39.64 -23.08 8.50
C PRO A 1109 40.14 -24.30 9.28
N ARG A 1110 39.21 -25.05 9.89
CA ARG A 1110 39.52 -26.24 10.69
C ARG A 1110 40.00 -27.43 9.86
N LYS A 1111 39.53 -27.52 8.61
CA LYS A 1111 40.00 -28.47 7.60
C LYS A 1111 40.95 -27.74 6.65
N GLN A 1112 42.10 -28.33 6.36
CA GLN A 1112 43.07 -27.74 5.43
C GLN A 1112 42.47 -27.64 4.02
N ARG A 1113 42.53 -26.45 3.41
CA ARG A 1113 41.93 -26.11 2.12
C ARG A 1113 42.90 -25.22 1.33
N ALA A 1114 43.33 -25.62 0.13
CA ALA A 1114 44.38 -24.87 -0.58
C ALA A 1114 43.98 -23.42 -0.97
N GLY A 1115 42.68 -23.12 -1.12
CA GLY A 1115 42.11 -21.85 -1.56
C GLY A 1115 41.67 -20.94 -0.41
N CYS A 1116 41.88 -21.37 0.84
CA CYS A 1116 41.63 -20.57 2.03
C CYS A 1116 42.60 -21.00 3.14
N ALA A 1117 43.71 -20.30 3.30
CA ALA A 1117 44.61 -20.45 4.44
C ALA A 1117 44.12 -19.66 5.66
N ARG A 1118 43.54 -18.47 5.44
CA ARG A 1118 42.89 -17.65 6.47
C ARG A 1118 41.86 -16.72 5.83
N ALA A 1119 40.92 -16.24 6.63
CA ALA A 1119 39.91 -15.28 6.21
C ALA A 1119 39.69 -14.19 7.26
N ARG A 1120 39.22 -13.03 6.80
CA ARG A 1120 38.76 -11.91 7.63
C ARG A 1120 37.35 -11.55 7.20
N ILE A 1121 36.42 -11.57 8.14
CA ILE A 1121 35.00 -11.39 7.89
C ILE A 1121 34.53 -10.13 8.63
N GLU A 1122 33.96 -9.18 7.90
CA GLU A 1122 33.32 -8.00 8.47
C GLU A 1122 31.82 -8.27 8.62
N VAL A 1123 31.33 -8.16 9.85
CA VAL A 1123 29.98 -8.51 10.26
C VAL A 1123 29.29 -7.30 10.89
N ASP A 1124 28.05 -7.05 10.49
CA ASP A 1124 27.20 -6.02 11.05
C ASP A 1124 26.50 -6.54 12.33
N ARG A 1125 26.93 -6.06 13.50
CA ARG A 1125 26.41 -6.51 14.80
C ARG A 1125 24.91 -6.25 14.95
N VAL A 1126 24.41 -5.20 14.32
CA VAL A 1126 23.00 -4.82 14.39
C VAL A 1126 22.14 -5.80 13.62
N LEU A 1127 22.61 -6.23 12.44
CA LEU A 1127 21.92 -7.24 11.64
C LEU A 1127 21.99 -8.63 12.27
N VAL A 1128 23.11 -8.99 12.91
CA VAL A 1128 23.21 -10.24 13.68
C VAL A 1128 22.17 -10.30 14.79
N ALA A 1129 22.03 -9.21 15.56
CA ALA A 1129 21.04 -9.13 16.64
C ALA A 1129 19.58 -9.17 16.15
N ARG A 1130 19.33 -8.87 14.87
CA ARG A 1130 18.01 -8.86 14.24
C ARG A 1130 17.63 -10.18 13.56
N GLY A 1131 18.53 -11.16 13.54
CA GLY A 1131 18.25 -12.40 12.81
C GLY A 1131 18.29 -12.23 11.27
N ASP A 1132 18.99 -11.22 10.76
CA ASP A 1132 19.08 -10.93 9.33
C ASP A 1132 20.24 -11.69 8.66
N LEU A 1133 19.94 -12.36 7.55
CA LEU A 1133 20.89 -13.10 6.72
C LEU A 1133 21.88 -12.20 5.98
N GLY A 1134 21.62 -10.89 5.87
CA GLY A 1134 22.53 -9.89 5.28
C GLY A 1134 23.63 -9.39 6.22
N ALA A 1135 23.81 -10.02 7.39
CA ALA A 1135 24.74 -9.55 8.41
C ALA A 1135 26.22 -9.60 7.99
N ILE A 1136 26.61 -10.49 7.08
CA ILE A 1136 27.96 -10.52 6.51
C ILE A 1136 28.06 -9.42 5.47
N ARG A 1137 28.99 -8.47 5.64
CA ARG A 1137 29.19 -7.35 4.70
C ARG A 1137 30.36 -7.57 3.77
N ARG A 1138 31.46 -8.12 4.28
CA ARG A 1138 32.68 -8.36 3.52
C ARG A 1138 33.38 -9.62 3.98
N VAL A 1139 33.91 -10.38 3.04
CA VAL A 1139 34.78 -11.53 3.29
C VAL A 1139 36.08 -11.32 2.52
N MET A 1140 37.20 -11.34 3.23
CA MET A 1140 38.55 -11.32 2.66
C MET A 1140 39.18 -12.68 2.90
N VAL A 1141 39.75 -13.28 1.86
CA VAL A 1141 40.33 -14.63 1.91
C VAL A 1141 41.77 -14.55 1.43
N TRP A 1142 42.68 -15.22 2.15
CA TRP A 1142 44.04 -15.47 1.70
C TRP A 1142 44.19 -16.95 1.35
N ASP A 1143 44.65 -17.26 0.16
CA ASP A 1143 44.93 -18.64 -0.28
C ASP A 1143 46.26 -19.18 0.29
N ALA A 1144 46.61 -20.43 -0.01
CA ALA A 1144 47.87 -21.05 0.44
C ALA A 1144 49.14 -20.41 -0.16
N ARG A 1145 49.01 -19.60 -1.22
CA ARG A 1145 50.10 -18.83 -1.84
C ARG A 1145 50.21 -17.41 -1.27
N GLY A 1146 49.28 -17.01 -0.41
CA GLY A 1146 49.23 -15.70 0.22
C GLY A 1146 48.49 -14.62 -0.58
N VAL A 1147 47.80 -14.99 -1.67
CA VAL A 1147 47.05 -14.05 -2.53
C VAL A 1147 45.75 -13.64 -1.84
N GLU A 1148 45.43 -12.33 -1.84
CA GLU A 1148 44.23 -11.77 -1.23
C GLU A 1148 43.05 -11.72 -2.23
N HIS A 1149 41.90 -12.23 -1.82
CA HIS A 1149 40.64 -12.14 -2.56
C HIS A 1149 39.57 -11.44 -1.72
N ARG A 1150 38.93 -10.41 -2.31
CA ARG A 1150 37.91 -9.60 -1.63
C ARG A 1150 36.52 -9.87 -2.21
N PHE A 1151 35.59 -10.16 -1.31
CA PHE A 1151 34.18 -10.38 -1.60
C PHE A 1151 33.35 -9.37 -0.81
N THR A 1152 32.62 -8.51 -1.53
CA THR A 1152 31.63 -7.59 -0.92
C THR A 1152 30.25 -8.20 -1.09
N VAL A 1153 29.54 -8.41 0.02
CA VAL A 1153 28.22 -9.05 0.01
C VAL A 1153 27.15 -7.97 -0.10
N GLU A 1154 26.37 -7.99 -1.17
CA GLU A 1154 25.31 -7.01 -1.42
C GLU A 1154 23.96 -7.44 -0.83
N GLY A 1155 23.75 -8.76 -0.67
CA GLY A 1155 22.57 -9.33 -0.02
C GLY A 1155 22.60 -10.86 0.00
N ILE A 1156 21.89 -11.44 0.96
CA ILE A 1156 21.73 -12.90 1.10
C ILE A 1156 20.25 -13.22 1.28
N ALA A 1157 19.75 -14.22 0.56
CA ALA A 1157 18.37 -14.69 0.64
C ALA A 1157 18.31 -16.22 0.77
N ARG A 1158 17.21 -16.73 1.33
CA ARG A 1158 16.88 -18.17 1.25
C ARG A 1158 16.36 -18.49 -0.14
N VAL A 1159 16.66 -19.69 -0.64
CA VAL A 1159 16.18 -20.16 -1.94
C VAL A 1159 15.51 -21.52 -1.77
N GLU A 1160 14.41 -21.75 -2.49
CA GLU A 1160 13.80 -23.07 -2.61
C GLU A 1160 14.44 -23.81 -3.78
N LEU A 1161 15.10 -24.93 -3.49
CA LEU A 1161 15.68 -25.83 -4.51
C LEU A 1161 14.78 -27.05 -4.68
N GLY A 1162 14.53 -27.45 -5.93
CA GLY A 1162 13.81 -28.69 -6.23
C GLY A 1162 14.70 -29.93 -6.07
N PRO A 1163 14.14 -31.15 -5.98
CA PRO A 1163 14.91 -32.39 -5.84
C PRO A 1163 15.91 -32.65 -6.99
N ARG A 1164 15.61 -32.11 -8.18
CA ARG A 1164 16.52 -32.19 -9.35
C ARG A 1164 17.70 -31.23 -9.24
N ASP A 1165 17.54 -30.13 -8.51
CA ASP A 1165 18.57 -29.13 -8.28
C ASP A 1165 19.57 -29.57 -7.20
N CYS A 1166 19.29 -30.62 -6.43
CA CYS A 1166 20.22 -31.15 -5.43
C CYS A 1166 21.20 -32.19 -5.98
N ARG A 1167 21.06 -32.61 -7.25
CA ARG A 1167 21.89 -33.64 -7.86
C ARG A 1167 23.03 -33.04 -8.69
N PRO A 1168 24.28 -33.52 -8.54
CA PRO A 1168 25.35 -33.17 -9.46
C PRO A 1168 25.02 -33.71 -10.87
N PRO A 1169 25.29 -32.97 -11.95
CA PRO A 1169 25.03 -33.43 -13.31
C PRO A 1169 25.88 -34.67 -13.63
N ALA A 1170 25.23 -35.78 -13.96
CA ALA A 1170 25.85 -37.11 -14.04
C ALA A 1170 26.56 -37.43 -15.37
N ARG A 1171 26.59 -36.53 -16.37
CA ARG A 1171 27.13 -36.82 -17.71
C ARG A 1171 28.33 -35.96 -18.06
N SER A 1172 29.48 -36.59 -18.30
CA SER A 1172 30.61 -35.94 -18.99
C SER A 1172 30.30 -35.85 -20.50
N LEU A 1173 30.91 -34.87 -21.17
CA LEU A 1173 30.82 -34.74 -22.63
C LEU A 1173 31.36 -35.99 -23.37
N ASP A 1174 32.29 -36.73 -22.77
CA ASP A 1174 32.90 -37.93 -23.34
C ASP A 1174 31.96 -39.14 -23.39
N GLU A 1175 31.02 -39.28 -22.44
CA GLU A 1175 30.07 -40.41 -22.41
C GLU A 1175 28.88 -40.23 -23.37
N ALA A 1176 28.54 -38.99 -23.74
CA ALA A 1176 27.44 -38.69 -24.65
C ALA A 1176 27.82 -38.83 -26.13
N PHE A 1177 29.12 -38.72 -26.46
CA PHE A 1177 29.64 -38.82 -27.81
C PHE A 1177 30.65 -39.98 -27.93
N GLY A 1178 30.15 -41.20 -27.81
CA GLY A 1178 30.87 -42.37 -28.32
C GLY A 1178 31.01 -42.30 -29.84
N GLY A 1179 32.02 -41.58 -30.34
CA GLY A 1179 32.35 -41.50 -31.76
C GLY A 1179 33.26 -40.30 -32.09
N PRO A 1180 34.23 -40.44 -33.02
CA PRO A 1180 35.22 -39.41 -33.28
C PRO A 1180 34.57 -38.13 -33.79
N ALA A 1181 35.06 -37.02 -33.26
CA ALA A 1181 34.60 -35.66 -33.52
C ALA A 1181 34.43 -35.34 -35.02
N THR A 1182 33.22 -34.94 -35.42
CA THR A 1182 33.02 -34.13 -36.63
C THR A 1182 31.99 -33.02 -36.40
N LYS A 1183 32.51 -31.79 -36.33
CA LYS A 1183 31.93 -30.48 -36.67
C LYS A 1183 30.40 -30.31 -36.56
N ARG A 1184 29.96 -29.57 -35.54
CA ARG A 1184 29.16 -28.34 -35.72
C ARG A 1184 29.07 -27.51 -34.45
#